data_AF-B7RRY1-F1
#
_entry.id   AF-B7RRY1-F1
#
_cell.length_a   1.000
_cell.length_b   1.000
_cell.length_c   1.000
_cell.angle_alpha   90.00
_cell.angle_beta   90.00
_cell.angle_gamma   90.00
#
_symmetry.space_group_name_H-M   'P 1'
#
loop_
_entity.id
_entity.type
_entity.pdbx_description
1 polymer ?
#
loop_
_entity_poly.entity_id
_entity_poly.type
_entity_poly.pdbx_seq_one_letter_code
_entity_poly.pdbx_strand_id
1 'polypeptide(L)'
;MPERNVRSAVLYADPQEIWNEKGRAMQMMIGVGIELGQIAKGVQNTPPVVPTSPVSYVADDGWQATHPAPNAFDPATSDPVIVTRQGFDAGGTPITVTDTLALTTRIRLPYPDQASLSANQIALSDFVYAGDTIEGTTNASTVPYPKPIAMWLNHDRERATSANHTLRLAVAHAHARGGRPVAAVKFILSDGTNEVSQIVSAMSSISYAASGLTVPHFAADMDLSTLDQGALLTVDAVIYPWVGAAFSISVDADSYPSPNLTTLRLLNDRTGEYGTGFAYVDVATGSDGTGAVSADAPTAATTPFATIAAAVTAIRAFNAAAYGRSDDSGGGIVRLTEGVHNHSAFKTQGSAVDIPLVIEAADPLRQSTTVLTDAGTSTFNGIPAWLKLRNITLRKTGSSVVFLDSGANSADSLLVTEGCTWDANATNYYGAWVYRVGRMIQINCAIGAGGDPQQGNFFSTEAIMVTAIGCERCAGTITYQAAGCSDLPEFNLRDPLGSRPAMAGVFLGWNVFSNGTTSNPIVSASAPIGPRGIAFVGNIVESWGATTNAAIRLNADSDTNPAQNVVVQHNTVIGERANMLYLDDTVNVAKTAHARFNLFHRFNVKSDVFASQSANTGNWSVRFKVGWSHNATFAGANNTSEFSALSWLGDIPAEGEITGFDPLWQDDRSHSGTDTGGGNYTPLPGSPVPKVPLGQAAYATDLFGNAITAGQSYIGAVTTVG
;
A
#
# COMPACT_ATOMS: atom_id res chain seq x y z
N MET A 1 73.73 -24.97 20.61
CA MET A 1 74.02 -25.41 21.99
C MET A 1 72.75 -25.19 22.81
N PRO A 2 72.31 -26.21 23.54
CA PRO A 2 71.37 -27.17 22.95
C PRO A 2 70.19 -27.44 23.95
N GLU A 3 69.24 -28.35 23.78
CA GLU A 3 69.34 -29.74 23.32
C GLU A 3 67.91 -30.32 23.25
N ARG A 4 67.51 -30.93 22.11
CA ARG A 4 67.21 -32.38 21.93
C ARG A 4 65.82 -32.84 22.40
N ASN A 5 65.13 -33.79 21.76
CA ASN A 5 65.28 -34.47 20.47
C ASN A 5 64.05 -35.40 20.28
N VAL A 6 63.55 -35.44 19.03
CA VAL A 6 63.42 -36.65 18.20
C VAL A 6 62.35 -37.72 18.51
N ARG A 7 61.41 -37.80 17.54
CA ARG A 7 60.94 -38.98 16.73
C ARG A 7 60.26 -40.15 17.47
N SER A 8 59.35 -40.95 16.89
CA SER A 8 58.70 -41.06 15.57
C SER A 8 57.64 -42.18 15.66
N ALA A 9 56.57 -42.04 14.86
CA ALA A 9 55.69 -43.01 14.19
C ALA A 9 55.60 -44.49 14.64
N VAL A 10 54.39 -45.07 14.56
CA VAL A 10 53.96 -46.12 13.58
C VAL A 10 52.50 -46.55 13.86
N LEU A 11 51.83 -46.96 12.78
CA LEU A 11 50.41 -47.28 12.59
C LEU A 11 50.00 -48.75 12.91
N TYR A 12 48.66 -48.91 13.02
CA TYR A 12 47.77 -50.08 12.75
C TYR A 12 47.77 -51.32 13.65
N ALA A 13 46.60 -51.62 14.28
CA ALA A 13 45.75 -52.80 14.03
C ALA A 13 44.57 -52.89 15.04
N ASP A 14 43.39 -53.29 14.55
CA ASP A 14 42.12 -53.58 15.25
C ASP A 14 42.13 -55.01 15.86
N PRO A 15 41.38 -55.35 16.93
CA PRO A 15 40.07 -56.02 16.72
C PRO A 15 38.96 -55.82 17.80
N GLN A 16 37.73 -56.09 17.33
CA GLN A 16 36.39 -56.35 17.91
C GLN A 16 36.16 -56.85 19.37
N GLU A 17 34.99 -56.40 19.91
CA GLU A 17 34.02 -56.98 20.90
C GLU A 17 34.48 -57.23 22.37
N ILE A 18 33.75 -56.87 23.46
CA ILE A 18 32.44 -57.37 23.95
C ILE A 18 31.89 -56.46 25.10
N TRP A 19 30.62 -56.02 24.97
CA TRP A 19 29.50 -55.80 25.94
C TRP A 19 29.71 -55.21 27.37
N ASN A 20 29.03 -54.07 27.69
CA ASN A 20 27.76 -54.09 28.44
C ASN A 20 27.01 -52.73 28.56
N GLU A 21 25.70 -52.86 28.34
CA GLU A 21 24.50 -52.01 28.43
C GLU A 21 24.47 -50.75 29.32
N LYS A 22 23.82 -49.68 28.80
CA LYS A 22 22.61 -49.07 29.42
C LYS A 22 21.81 -48.18 28.45
N GLY A 23 20.60 -48.68 28.15
CA GLY A 23 19.45 -48.13 27.42
C GLY A 23 19.40 -46.67 26.99
N ARG A 24 19.33 -46.47 25.67
CA ARG A 24 18.49 -45.45 25.03
C ARG A 24 17.55 -46.15 24.06
N ALA A 25 16.25 -46.11 24.36
CA ALA A 25 15.21 -46.50 23.42
C ALA A 25 15.18 -45.46 22.30
N MET A 26 15.82 -45.78 21.18
CA MET A 26 15.69 -45.04 19.93
C MET A 26 14.38 -45.50 19.28
N GLN A 27 13.33 -44.71 19.43
CA GLN A 27 12.10 -44.89 18.67
C GLN A 27 12.42 -44.51 17.21
N MET A 28 12.69 -45.52 16.37
CA MET A 28 12.59 -45.37 14.92
C MET A 28 11.11 -45.15 14.59
N MET A 29 10.71 -43.89 14.39
CA MET A 29 9.49 -43.60 13.63
C MET A 29 9.86 -43.60 12.15
N ILE A 30 9.30 -44.57 11.44
CA ILE A 30 9.22 -44.58 9.98
C ILE A 30 8.40 -43.35 9.59
N GLY A 31 9.09 -42.32 9.10
CA GLY A 31 8.44 -41.20 8.43
C GLY A 31 7.84 -41.71 7.12
N VAL A 32 6.53 -41.94 7.12
CA VAL A 32 5.78 -42.09 5.87
C VAL A 32 5.65 -40.68 5.30
N GLY A 33 6.61 -40.30 4.45
CA GLY A 33 6.46 -39.14 3.58
C GLY A 33 5.33 -39.42 2.61
N ILE A 34 4.20 -38.75 2.79
CA ILE A 34 3.16 -38.66 1.75
C ILE A 34 3.69 -37.63 0.76
N GLU A 35 4.09 -38.09 -0.42
CA GLU A 35 4.50 -37.20 -1.52
C GLU A 35 3.33 -36.28 -1.90
N LEU A 36 3.50 -34.98 -1.63
CA LEU A 36 2.62 -33.92 -2.10
C LEU A 36 3.05 -33.55 -3.52
N GLY A 37 2.21 -33.94 -4.50
CA GLY A 37 2.49 -33.77 -5.93
C GLY A 37 2.50 -32.31 -6.40
N GLN A 38 3.36 -32.04 -7.38
CA GLN A 38 3.54 -30.76 -8.07
C GLN A 38 2.48 -30.53 -9.16
N ILE A 39 2.24 -29.25 -9.50
CA ILE A 39 1.25 -28.77 -10.48
C ILE A 39 1.73 -29.02 -11.93
N ALA A 40 0.84 -29.50 -12.81
CA ALA A 40 1.17 -29.81 -14.20
C ALA A 40 0.94 -28.66 -15.21
N LYS A 41 1.85 -28.61 -16.20
CA LYS A 41 1.77 -27.82 -17.44
C LYS A 41 0.78 -28.44 -18.43
N GLY A 42 -0.09 -27.63 -19.02
CA GLY A 42 -0.96 -28.06 -20.12
C GLY A 42 -0.21 -28.34 -21.44
N VAL A 43 -0.79 -29.18 -22.33
CA VAL A 43 -1.17 -28.95 -23.76
C VAL A 43 -1.79 -30.25 -24.34
N GLN A 44 -2.90 -30.16 -25.11
CA GLN A 44 -3.12 -30.71 -26.49
C GLN A 44 -4.58 -31.13 -26.78
N ASN A 45 -5.04 -30.72 -27.97
CA ASN A 45 -6.40 -30.76 -28.51
C ASN A 45 -6.94 -32.18 -28.79
N THR A 46 -8.12 -32.50 -28.22
CA THR A 46 -9.00 -33.61 -28.63
C THR A 46 -10.44 -33.07 -28.77
N PRO A 47 -11.28 -33.53 -29.73
CA PRO A 47 -12.63 -32.97 -29.95
C PRO A 47 -13.57 -33.17 -28.74
N PRO A 48 -14.60 -32.32 -28.54
CA PRO A 48 -15.24 -32.13 -27.25
C PRO A 48 -16.20 -33.29 -26.90
N VAL A 49 -15.75 -34.17 -26.02
CA VAL A 49 -16.66 -34.72 -25.00
C VAL A 49 -16.91 -33.57 -24.03
N VAL A 50 -18.17 -33.21 -23.77
CA VAL A 50 -18.52 -32.20 -22.76
C VAL A 50 -17.77 -32.58 -21.48
N PRO A 51 -16.77 -31.80 -21.01
CA PRO A 51 -16.05 -32.20 -19.84
C PRO A 51 -17.03 -32.07 -18.68
N THR A 52 -17.46 -33.21 -18.14
CA THR A 52 -18.05 -33.22 -16.81
C THR A 52 -17.02 -32.59 -15.89
N SER A 53 -17.35 -31.45 -15.29
CA SER A 53 -16.46 -30.77 -14.35
C SER A 53 -15.85 -31.78 -13.37
N PRO A 54 -14.55 -31.68 -13.05
CA PRO A 54 -13.88 -32.61 -12.16
C PRO A 54 -14.39 -32.50 -10.71
N VAL A 55 -15.28 -31.53 -10.43
CA VAL A 55 -15.95 -31.34 -9.15
C VAL A 55 -17.46 -31.32 -9.32
N SER A 56 -18.19 -31.83 -8.32
CA SER A 56 -19.66 -31.88 -8.32
C SER A 56 -20.31 -30.74 -7.54
N TYR A 57 -19.58 -30.16 -6.59
CA TYR A 57 -20.07 -29.15 -5.65
C TYR A 57 -18.94 -28.23 -5.20
N VAL A 58 -19.20 -26.93 -5.11
CA VAL A 58 -18.32 -25.93 -4.47
C VAL A 58 -18.99 -25.44 -3.19
N ALA A 59 -18.24 -25.40 -2.10
CA ALA A 59 -18.73 -25.00 -0.77
C ALA A 59 -19.03 -23.50 -0.66
N ASP A 60 -19.69 -23.12 0.42
CA ASP A 60 -20.10 -21.74 0.74
C ASP A 60 -18.93 -20.78 0.95
N ASP A 61 -17.78 -21.31 1.39
CA ASP A 61 -16.51 -20.59 1.51
C ASP A 61 -15.79 -20.36 0.17
N GLY A 62 -16.30 -20.92 -0.93
CA GLY A 62 -15.81 -20.72 -2.29
C GLY A 62 -14.45 -21.33 -2.61
N TRP A 63 -13.74 -21.95 -1.66
CA TRP A 63 -12.41 -22.50 -1.89
C TRP A 63 -12.35 -24.03 -1.79
N GLN A 64 -13.31 -24.65 -1.11
CA GLN A 64 -13.45 -26.10 -1.05
C GLN A 64 -14.40 -26.61 -2.14
N ALA A 65 -14.08 -27.78 -2.68
CA ALA A 65 -14.95 -28.47 -3.63
C ALA A 65 -15.02 -29.98 -3.35
N THR A 66 -16.08 -30.62 -3.84
CA THR A 66 -16.29 -32.07 -3.72
C THR A 66 -15.90 -32.78 -5.02
N HIS A 67 -14.86 -33.61 -4.94
CA HIS A 67 -14.44 -34.47 -6.04
C HIS A 67 -15.26 -35.78 -6.04
N PRO A 68 -15.89 -36.19 -7.16
CA PRO A 68 -16.80 -37.34 -7.19
C PRO A 68 -16.10 -38.71 -7.04
N ALA A 69 -14.81 -38.80 -7.41
CA ALA A 69 -14.02 -40.04 -7.36
C ALA A 69 -12.65 -39.85 -6.68
N PRO A 70 -12.60 -39.53 -5.37
CA PRO A 70 -11.39 -39.05 -4.69
C PRO A 70 -10.27 -40.09 -4.54
N ASN A 71 -10.60 -41.38 -4.62
CA ASN A 71 -9.60 -42.46 -4.52
C ASN A 71 -8.76 -42.61 -5.80
N ALA A 72 -9.16 -41.98 -6.89
CA ALA A 72 -8.44 -41.93 -8.16
C ALA A 72 -7.89 -40.53 -8.47
N PHE A 73 -7.97 -39.60 -7.52
CA PHE A 73 -7.56 -38.21 -7.71
C PHE A 73 -6.05 -38.04 -7.56
N ASP A 74 -5.44 -37.48 -8.60
CA ASP A 74 -4.06 -37.01 -8.59
C ASP A 74 -4.03 -35.55 -9.10
N PRO A 75 -3.68 -34.57 -8.25
CA PRO A 75 -3.58 -33.16 -8.63
C PRO A 75 -2.68 -32.90 -9.85
N ALA A 76 -1.64 -33.71 -10.05
CA ALA A 76 -0.70 -33.53 -11.14
C ALA A 76 -1.28 -33.96 -12.50
N THR A 77 -2.34 -34.76 -12.52
CA THR A 77 -2.93 -35.28 -13.77
C THR A 77 -4.40 -34.96 -13.92
N SER A 78 -5.03 -34.34 -12.92
CA SER A 78 -6.44 -33.96 -12.96
C SER A 78 -6.69 -32.77 -13.88
N ASP A 79 -7.79 -32.83 -14.62
CA ASP A 79 -8.27 -31.68 -15.37
C ASP A 79 -8.58 -30.51 -14.43
N PRO A 80 -8.31 -29.27 -14.84
CA PRO A 80 -8.65 -28.12 -14.03
C PRO A 80 -10.15 -27.81 -14.10
N VAL A 81 -10.64 -27.02 -13.14
CA VAL A 81 -12.01 -26.51 -13.14
C VAL A 81 -12.09 -25.27 -14.03
N ILE A 82 -13.00 -25.29 -15.00
CA ILE A 82 -13.28 -24.13 -15.85
C ILE A 82 -14.39 -23.31 -15.20
N VAL A 83 -14.07 -22.07 -14.83
CA VAL A 83 -14.99 -21.16 -14.16
C VAL A 83 -15.36 -20.02 -15.09
N THR A 84 -16.65 -19.78 -15.21
CA THR A 84 -17.21 -18.67 -15.96
C THR A 84 -17.62 -17.57 -15.00
N ARG A 85 -17.08 -16.36 -15.21
CA ARG A 85 -17.16 -15.22 -14.29
C ARG A 85 -17.68 -13.98 -15.00
N GLN A 86 -18.30 -13.06 -14.27
CA GLN A 86 -18.54 -11.72 -14.77
C GLN A 86 -17.27 -10.87 -14.68
N GLY A 87 -17.08 -9.95 -15.64
CA GLY A 87 -15.94 -9.05 -15.68
C GLY A 87 -16.09 -7.98 -16.74
N PHE A 88 -14.99 -7.30 -17.08
CA PHE A 88 -14.98 -6.22 -18.05
C PHE A 88 -13.80 -6.30 -19.01
N ASP A 89 -13.97 -5.73 -20.20
CA ASP A 89 -12.90 -5.53 -21.17
C ASP A 89 -12.22 -4.16 -21.00
N ALA A 90 -11.23 -3.89 -21.87
CA ALA A 90 -10.46 -2.63 -21.85
C ALA A 90 -11.28 -1.39 -22.24
N GLY A 91 -12.51 -1.54 -22.72
CA GLY A 91 -13.46 -0.46 -22.96
C GLY A 91 -14.42 -0.21 -21.79
N GLY A 92 -14.33 -1.00 -20.71
CA GLY A 92 -15.30 -0.98 -19.62
C GLY A 92 -16.63 -1.66 -19.99
N THR A 93 -16.65 -2.49 -21.03
CA THR A 93 -17.85 -3.25 -21.44
C THR A 93 -17.94 -4.53 -20.61
N PRO A 94 -19.11 -4.87 -20.03
CA PRO A 94 -19.31 -6.16 -19.37
C PRO A 94 -19.04 -7.33 -20.32
N ILE A 95 -18.24 -8.29 -19.87
CA ILE A 95 -17.94 -9.52 -20.59
C ILE A 95 -18.03 -10.72 -19.63
N THR A 96 -18.11 -11.90 -20.24
CA THR A 96 -17.86 -13.15 -19.53
C THR A 96 -16.38 -13.48 -19.61
N VAL A 97 -15.76 -13.73 -18.46
CA VAL A 97 -14.37 -14.15 -18.33
C VAL A 97 -14.33 -15.64 -18.00
N THR A 98 -13.51 -16.38 -18.73
CA THR A 98 -13.26 -17.80 -18.46
C THR A 98 -11.89 -17.92 -17.81
N ASP A 99 -11.87 -18.38 -16.56
CA ASP A 99 -10.66 -18.67 -15.79
C ASP A 99 -10.58 -20.18 -15.52
N THR A 100 -9.36 -20.66 -15.33
CA THR A 100 -9.06 -22.06 -15.07
C THR A 100 -8.46 -22.19 -13.67
N LEU A 101 -9.04 -23.04 -12.84
CA LEU A 101 -8.57 -23.30 -11.48
C LEU A 101 -7.95 -24.69 -11.38
N ALA A 102 -6.73 -24.78 -10.86
CA ALA A 102 -6.12 -26.06 -10.55
C ALA A 102 -6.76 -26.68 -9.30
N LEU A 103 -6.84 -28.01 -9.28
CA LEU A 103 -7.15 -28.77 -8.08
C LEU A 103 -5.85 -29.05 -7.34
N THR A 104 -5.76 -28.73 -6.05
CA THR A 104 -4.45 -28.78 -5.36
C THR A 104 -4.21 -30.09 -4.62
N THR A 105 -5.05 -30.46 -3.67
CA THR A 105 -4.99 -31.74 -2.96
C THR A 105 -6.29 -31.99 -2.20
N ARG A 106 -6.45 -33.22 -1.66
CA ARG A 106 -7.47 -33.48 -0.65
C ARG A 106 -7.13 -32.73 0.63
N ILE A 107 -8.14 -32.09 1.20
CA ILE A 107 -8.02 -31.35 2.44
C ILE A 107 -7.85 -32.35 3.58
N ARG A 108 -6.91 -32.09 4.49
CA ARG A 108 -6.75 -32.90 5.72
C ARG A 108 -7.89 -32.68 6.71
N LEU A 109 -8.08 -33.61 7.64
CA LEU A 109 -8.98 -33.37 8.77
C LEU A 109 -8.39 -32.32 9.73
N PRO A 110 -9.24 -31.59 10.48
CA PRO A 110 -8.75 -30.68 11.51
C PRO A 110 -8.01 -31.41 12.62
N TYR A 111 -7.23 -30.66 13.41
CA TYR A 111 -6.66 -31.17 14.67
C TYR A 111 -7.74 -31.87 15.53
N PRO A 112 -7.46 -33.03 16.17
CA PRO A 112 -6.18 -33.74 16.25
C PRO A 112 -5.94 -34.77 15.13
N ASP A 113 -6.82 -34.84 14.13
CA ASP A 113 -6.80 -35.85 13.08
C ASP A 113 -6.05 -35.40 11.82
N GLN A 114 -5.17 -34.39 11.93
CA GLN A 114 -4.46 -33.76 10.80
C GLN A 114 -3.60 -34.72 9.95
N ALA A 115 -3.33 -35.93 10.45
CA ALA A 115 -2.64 -36.98 9.71
C ALA A 115 -3.54 -37.71 8.70
N SER A 116 -4.85 -37.48 8.75
CA SER A 116 -5.85 -38.10 7.86
C SER A 116 -6.37 -37.11 6.83
N LEU A 117 -6.73 -37.61 5.66
CA LEU A 117 -7.37 -36.82 4.60
C LEU A 117 -8.89 -36.95 4.68
N SER A 118 -9.59 -35.89 4.29
CA SER A 118 -11.03 -35.94 4.05
C SER A 118 -11.36 -36.99 2.98
N ALA A 119 -12.61 -37.48 3.01
CA ALA A 119 -13.03 -38.50 2.06
C ALA A 119 -12.97 -37.99 0.60
N ASN A 120 -13.49 -36.79 0.36
CA ASN A 120 -13.70 -36.26 -1.00
C ASN A 120 -13.57 -34.72 -1.13
N GLN A 121 -13.15 -34.01 -0.08
CA GLN A 121 -13.00 -32.56 -0.14
C GLN A 121 -11.61 -32.21 -0.66
N ILE A 122 -11.56 -31.31 -1.64
CA ILE A 122 -10.33 -30.81 -2.23
C ILE A 122 -10.30 -29.29 -2.14
N ALA A 123 -9.11 -28.71 -2.17
CA ALA A 123 -8.92 -27.27 -2.27
C ALA A 123 -8.71 -26.85 -3.74
N LEU A 124 -9.22 -25.66 -4.08
CA LEU A 124 -9.03 -25.00 -5.37
C LEU A 124 -7.83 -24.05 -5.32
N SER A 125 -7.19 -23.76 -6.46
CA SER A 125 -6.08 -22.80 -6.53
C SER A 125 -6.52 -21.34 -6.32
N ASP A 126 -7.80 -21.03 -6.51
CA ASP A 126 -8.39 -19.70 -6.30
C ASP A 126 -9.85 -19.84 -5.87
N PHE A 127 -10.44 -18.73 -5.40
CA PHE A 127 -11.83 -18.68 -4.96
C PHE A 127 -12.79 -18.73 -6.13
N VAL A 128 -13.86 -19.52 -5.98
CA VAL A 128 -15.09 -19.43 -6.78
C VAL A 128 -16.04 -18.49 -6.06
N TYR A 129 -16.54 -17.47 -6.76
CA TYR A 129 -17.40 -16.46 -6.17
C TYR A 129 -18.88 -16.80 -6.32
N ALA A 130 -19.75 -16.13 -5.56
CA ALA A 130 -21.19 -16.36 -5.57
C ALA A 130 -21.84 -16.16 -6.96
N GLY A 131 -21.26 -15.31 -7.80
CA GLY A 131 -21.74 -15.06 -9.17
C GLY A 131 -21.11 -15.96 -10.25
N ASP A 132 -20.18 -16.84 -9.88
CA ASP A 132 -19.50 -17.72 -10.83
C ASP A 132 -20.39 -18.90 -11.23
N THR A 133 -20.22 -19.39 -12.45
CA THR A 133 -20.87 -20.62 -12.93
C THR A 133 -19.84 -21.63 -13.40
N ILE A 134 -20.08 -22.90 -13.09
CA ILE A 134 -19.26 -24.05 -13.50
C ILE A 134 -20.21 -25.09 -14.07
N GLU A 135 -19.96 -25.52 -15.31
CA GLU A 135 -20.85 -26.47 -16.00
C GLU A 135 -20.86 -27.83 -15.28
N GLY A 136 -22.05 -28.35 -14.96
CA GLY A 136 -22.21 -29.64 -14.28
C GLY A 136 -21.88 -29.64 -12.78
N THR A 137 -21.55 -28.49 -12.18
CA THR A 137 -21.22 -28.33 -10.76
C THR A 137 -22.24 -27.42 -10.07
N THR A 138 -22.65 -27.77 -8.85
CA THR A 138 -23.42 -26.84 -8.01
C THR A 138 -22.48 -25.87 -7.31
N ASN A 139 -22.61 -24.56 -7.59
CA ASN A 139 -21.88 -23.52 -6.87
C ASN A 139 -22.71 -23.02 -5.68
N ALA A 140 -22.30 -23.33 -4.45
CA ALA A 140 -22.92 -22.82 -3.23
C ALA A 140 -22.15 -21.67 -2.58
N SER A 141 -21.09 -21.17 -3.23
CA SER A 141 -20.25 -20.10 -2.70
C SER A 141 -21.06 -18.86 -2.35
N THR A 142 -20.75 -18.28 -1.20
CA THR A 142 -21.28 -17.00 -0.73
C THR A 142 -20.24 -15.87 -0.81
N VAL A 143 -19.03 -16.19 -1.29
CA VAL A 143 -17.91 -15.24 -1.34
C VAL A 143 -18.20 -14.18 -2.39
N PRO A 144 -18.23 -12.89 -2.02
CA PRO A 144 -18.39 -11.81 -2.98
C PRO A 144 -17.14 -11.67 -3.84
N TYR A 145 -17.31 -11.14 -5.06
CA TYR A 145 -16.16 -10.70 -5.84
C TYR A 145 -15.34 -9.66 -5.06
N PRO A 146 -13.99 -9.72 -5.14
CA PRO A 146 -13.14 -8.73 -4.51
C PRO A 146 -13.43 -7.35 -5.10
N LYS A 147 -13.46 -6.33 -4.23
CA LYS A 147 -13.62 -4.94 -4.67
C LYS A 147 -12.24 -4.37 -5.07
N PRO A 148 -12.16 -3.53 -6.10
CA PRO A 148 -10.97 -2.73 -6.35
C PRO A 148 -10.57 -1.90 -5.14
N ILE A 149 -9.26 -1.76 -4.91
CA ILE A 149 -8.68 -0.95 -3.86
C ILE A 149 -7.89 0.16 -4.55
N ALA A 150 -8.18 1.42 -4.24
CA ALA A 150 -7.63 2.53 -5.00
C ALA A 150 -7.37 3.76 -4.15
N MET A 151 -6.52 4.64 -4.69
CA MET A 151 -6.09 5.88 -4.08
C MET A 151 -5.89 6.94 -5.15
N TRP A 152 -6.41 8.15 -4.92
CA TRP A 152 -6.14 9.31 -5.76
C TRP A 152 -4.68 9.74 -5.62
N LEU A 153 -4.05 10.11 -6.75
CA LEU A 153 -2.75 10.77 -6.74
C LEU A 153 -2.87 12.31 -6.91
N ASN A 154 -4.09 12.81 -7.08
CA ASN A 154 -4.47 14.21 -6.95
C ASN A 154 -4.84 14.53 -5.49
N HIS A 155 -4.85 15.81 -5.13
CA HIS A 155 -5.38 16.26 -3.85
C HIS A 155 -6.78 16.87 -3.99
N ASP A 156 -7.53 16.90 -2.87
CA ASP A 156 -8.86 17.52 -2.85
C ASP A 156 -8.78 19.05 -3.02
N ARG A 157 -9.82 19.64 -3.60
CA ARG A 157 -9.99 21.09 -3.81
C ARG A 157 -8.83 21.74 -4.58
N GLU A 158 -8.39 21.07 -5.65
CA GLU A 158 -7.49 21.65 -6.63
C GLU A 158 -8.18 22.80 -7.40
N ARG A 159 -7.37 23.66 -8.04
CA ARG A 159 -7.83 24.70 -8.95
C ARG A 159 -7.29 24.41 -10.34
N ALA A 160 -8.17 24.09 -11.29
CA ALA A 160 -7.79 23.96 -12.68
C ALA A 160 -7.79 25.34 -13.34
N THR A 161 -6.63 25.78 -13.85
CA THR A 161 -6.46 27.08 -14.53
C THR A 161 -6.27 26.94 -16.04
N SER A 162 -6.50 25.74 -16.56
CA SER A 162 -6.39 25.38 -17.97
C SER A 162 -7.62 24.64 -18.44
N ALA A 163 -7.84 24.60 -19.75
CA ALA A 163 -8.96 23.86 -20.35
C ALA A 163 -8.88 22.34 -20.09
N ASN A 164 -7.69 21.79 -19.87
CA ASN A 164 -7.50 20.38 -19.52
C ASN A 164 -6.99 20.24 -18.09
N HIS A 165 -7.41 19.17 -17.40
CA HIS A 165 -6.92 18.81 -16.08
C HIS A 165 -6.67 17.30 -15.96
N THR A 166 -5.48 16.90 -15.52
CA THR A 166 -5.11 15.47 -15.42
C THR A 166 -5.55 14.86 -14.09
N LEU A 167 -6.41 13.84 -14.17
CA LEU A 167 -6.78 13.00 -13.04
C LEU A 167 -5.95 11.71 -13.02
N ARG A 168 -5.59 11.23 -11.82
CA ARG A 168 -4.72 10.07 -11.62
C ARG A 168 -5.22 9.17 -10.49
N LEU A 169 -5.33 7.87 -10.77
CA LEU A 169 -5.79 6.88 -9.80
C LEU A 169 -4.85 5.66 -9.78
N ALA A 170 -4.26 5.38 -8.63
CA ALA A 170 -3.57 4.13 -8.35
C ALA A 170 -4.60 3.07 -7.94
N VAL A 171 -4.48 1.86 -8.47
CA VAL A 171 -5.47 0.78 -8.27
C VAL A 171 -4.75 -0.54 -8.02
N ALA A 172 -5.31 -1.38 -7.17
CA ALA A 172 -4.93 -2.76 -6.95
C ALA A 172 -6.18 -3.65 -6.95
N HIS A 173 -6.01 -4.89 -7.39
CA HIS A 173 -7.10 -5.86 -7.46
C HIS A 173 -6.57 -7.30 -7.45
N ALA A 174 -7.35 -8.22 -6.89
CA ALA A 174 -7.02 -9.64 -6.82
C ALA A 174 -6.71 -10.26 -8.20
N HIS A 175 -7.53 -9.92 -9.19
CA HIS A 175 -7.49 -10.46 -10.56
C HIS A 175 -6.64 -9.64 -11.54
N ALA A 176 -5.66 -8.89 -11.03
CA ALA A 176 -4.71 -8.14 -11.84
C ALA A 176 -4.02 -9.04 -12.88
N ARG A 177 -3.94 -8.57 -14.13
CA ARG A 177 -3.38 -9.31 -15.27
C ARG A 177 -3.09 -8.38 -16.45
N GLY A 178 -2.26 -8.84 -17.38
CA GLY A 178 -1.97 -8.10 -18.61
C GLY A 178 -1.30 -6.74 -18.40
N GLY A 179 -0.47 -6.59 -17.36
CA GLY A 179 0.24 -5.36 -17.03
C GLY A 179 -0.61 -4.29 -16.37
N ARG A 180 -1.81 -4.64 -15.89
CA ARG A 180 -2.74 -3.69 -15.26
C ARG A 180 -3.61 -4.34 -14.18
N PRO A 181 -3.91 -3.60 -13.10
CA PRO A 181 -4.65 -4.14 -11.97
C PRO A 181 -6.13 -4.40 -12.32
N VAL A 182 -6.70 -3.59 -13.21
CA VAL A 182 -8.09 -3.67 -13.67
C VAL A 182 -8.16 -3.47 -15.18
N ALA A 183 -9.30 -3.78 -15.79
CA ALA A 183 -9.46 -3.71 -17.24
C ALA A 183 -9.47 -2.26 -17.75
N ALA A 184 -10.20 -1.37 -17.06
CA ALA A 184 -10.28 0.05 -17.37
C ALA A 184 -10.73 0.89 -16.16
N VAL A 185 -10.54 2.21 -16.26
CA VAL A 185 -11.09 3.22 -15.34
C VAL A 185 -11.79 4.31 -16.17
N LYS A 186 -13.04 4.64 -15.83
CA LYS A 186 -13.76 5.82 -16.32
C LYS A 186 -13.59 6.95 -15.32
N PHE A 187 -12.92 8.03 -15.71
CA PHE A 187 -12.90 9.27 -14.95
C PHE A 187 -14.10 10.14 -15.31
N ILE A 188 -14.65 10.85 -14.32
CA ILE A 188 -15.86 11.67 -14.45
C ILE A 188 -15.65 13.00 -13.73
N LEU A 189 -15.99 14.09 -14.41
CA LEU A 189 -16.13 15.42 -13.81
C LEU A 189 -17.55 15.94 -14.08
N SER A 190 -18.21 16.46 -13.05
CA SER A 190 -19.54 17.06 -13.18
C SER A 190 -19.66 18.36 -12.38
N ASP A 191 -20.30 19.36 -12.97
CA ASP A 191 -20.72 20.61 -12.32
C ASP A 191 -22.14 20.52 -11.71
N GLY A 192 -22.76 19.33 -11.75
CA GLY A 192 -24.14 19.08 -11.33
C GLY A 192 -25.19 19.22 -12.44
N THR A 193 -24.81 19.77 -13.60
CA THR A 193 -25.67 19.94 -14.79
C THR A 193 -25.09 19.22 -16.00
N ASN A 194 -23.81 19.46 -16.28
CA ASN A 194 -23.02 18.84 -17.32
C ASN A 194 -22.08 17.78 -16.72
N GLU A 195 -21.68 16.83 -17.57
CA GLU A 195 -20.70 15.80 -17.23
C GLU A 195 -19.74 15.62 -18.41
N VAL A 196 -18.45 15.52 -18.10
CA VAL A 196 -17.44 15.02 -19.02
C VAL A 196 -16.85 13.74 -18.44
N SER A 197 -16.58 12.77 -19.31
CA SER A 197 -16.01 11.50 -18.88
C SER A 197 -15.05 10.92 -19.91
N GLN A 198 -14.08 10.15 -19.43
CA GLN A 198 -13.08 9.48 -20.26
C GLN A 198 -12.75 8.11 -19.70
N ILE A 199 -12.78 7.08 -20.55
CA ILE A 199 -12.34 5.72 -20.21
C ILE A 199 -10.88 5.54 -20.62
N VAL A 200 -10.07 5.03 -19.72
CA VAL A 200 -8.66 4.68 -19.98
C VAL A 200 -8.37 3.27 -19.50
N SER A 201 -7.55 2.55 -20.26
CA SER A 201 -7.17 1.17 -19.96
C SER A 201 -5.67 0.93 -20.02
N ALA A 202 -4.90 1.89 -20.52
CA ALA A 202 -3.45 1.87 -20.45
C ALA A 202 -2.99 2.47 -19.12
N MET A 203 -1.97 1.85 -18.53
CA MET A 203 -1.28 2.40 -17.35
C MET A 203 -0.26 3.45 -17.80
N SER A 204 -0.19 4.54 -17.06
CA SER A 204 0.90 5.52 -17.07
C SER A 204 1.76 5.35 -15.81
N SER A 205 2.85 6.10 -15.72
CA SER A 205 3.68 6.16 -14.51
C SER A 205 4.07 7.60 -14.19
N ILE A 206 4.31 7.88 -12.91
CA ILE A 206 4.82 9.17 -12.43
C ILE A 206 5.94 8.91 -11.43
N SER A 207 7.07 9.59 -11.61
CA SER A 207 8.22 9.52 -10.72
C SER A 207 8.28 10.76 -9.84
N TYR A 208 8.67 10.57 -8.57
CA TYR A 208 8.74 11.64 -7.58
C TYR A 208 10.19 11.90 -7.20
N ALA A 209 10.59 13.17 -7.25
CA ALA A 209 11.98 13.57 -7.00
C ALA A 209 12.39 13.40 -5.54
N ALA A 210 11.46 13.60 -4.60
CA ALA A 210 11.77 13.49 -3.17
C ALA A 210 12.09 12.04 -2.78
N SER A 211 11.24 11.08 -3.17
CA SER A 211 11.48 9.68 -2.84
C SER A 211 12.41 8.94 -3.82
N GLY A 212 12.51 9.43 -5.07
CA GLY A 212 13.17 8.72 -6.17
C GLY A 212 12.37 7.53 -6.71
N LEU A 213 11.11 7.35 -6.29
CA LEU A 213 10.28 6.19 -6.63
C LEU A 213 9.24 6.53 -7.69
N THR A 214 8.68 5.49 -8.31
CA THR A 214 7.70 5.60 -9.40
C THR A 214 6.39 4.88 -9.06
N VAL A 215 5.27 5.50 -9.39
CA VAL A 215 3.92 4.96 -9.18
C VAL A 215 3.21 4.73 -10.52
N PRO A 216 2.93 3.48 -10.91
CA PRO A 216 2.05 3.18 -12.03
C PRO A 216 0.59 3.47 -11.66
N HIS A 217 -0.16 4.10 -12.57
CA HIS A 217 -1.53 4.57 -12.34
C HIS A 217 -2.33 4.67 -13.65
N PHE A 218 -3.65 4.80 -13.54
CA PHE A 218 -4.49 5.26 -14.65
C PHE A 218 -4.54 6.78 -14.65
N ALA A 219 -4.40 7.40 -15.83
CA ALA A 219 -4.48 8.85 -15.99
C ALA A 219 -5.40 9.25 -17.14
N ALA A 220 -6.11 10.36 -16.98
CA ALA A 220 -6.94 10.96 -18.02
C ALA A 220 -6.81 12.49 -17.99
N ASP A 221 -6.63 13.10 -19.18
CA ASP A 221 -6.63 14.55 -19.36
C ASP A 221 -8.06 15.02 -19.68
N MET A 222 -8.76 15.46 -18.65
CA MET A 222 -10.17 15.83 -18.72
C MET A 222 -10.35 17.23 -19.32
N ASP A 223 -11.13 17.35 -20.41
CA ASP A 223 -11.51 18.63 -20.99
C ASP A 223 -12.65 19.29 -20.20
N LEU A 224 -12.39 20.47 -19.65
CA LEU A 224 -13.29 21.26 -18.81
C LEU A 224 -14.11 22.28 -19.60
N SER A 225 -13.94 22.35 -20.93
CA SER A 225 -14.51 23.41 -21.78
C SER A 225 -16.03 23.47 -21.75
N THR A 226 -16.69 22.32 -21.61
CA THR A 226 -18.16 22.17 -21.59
C THR A 226 -18.77 22.28 -20.20
N LEU A 227 -17.95 22.24 -19.15
CA LEU A 227 -18.38 22.43 -17.77
C LEU A 227 -18.43 23.92 -17.43
N ASP A 228 -19.27 24.32 -16.49
CA ASP A 228 -19.40 25.74 -16.14
C ASP A 228 -18.10 26.32 -15.55
N GLN A 229 -17.74 27.53 -16.01
CA GLN A 229 -16.61 28.29 -15.46
C GLN A 229 -16.95 28.77 -14.04
N GLY A 230 -16.01 28.66 -13.11
CA GLY A 230 -16.20 28.96 -11.69
C GLY A 230 -16.93 27.86 -10.90
N ALA A 231 -17.34 26.76 -11.53
CA ALA A 231 -18.03 25.68 -10.83
C ALA A 231 -17.08 24.84 -9.98
N LEU A 232 -17.54 24.46 -8.78
CA LEU A 232 -16.88 23.46 -7.94
C LEU A 232 -17.32 22.05 -8.39
N LEU A 233 -16.49 21.43 -9.22
CA LEU A 233 -16.76 20.14 -9.82
C LEU A 233 -16.69 19.00 -8.81
N THR A 234 -17.50 17.97 -9.03
CA THR A 234 -17.32 16.64 -8.42
C THR A 234 -16.37 15.82 -9.28
N VAL A 235 -15.33 15.27 -8.66
CA VAL A 235 -14.41 14.32 -9.28
C VAL A 235 -14.78 12.91 -8.83
N ASP A 236 -15.11 12.05 -9.79
CA ASP A 236 -15.52 10.67 -9.56
C ASP A 236 -14.81 9.71 -10.52
N ALA A 237 -14.85 8.41 -10.22
CA ALA A 237 -14.40 7.39 -11.14
C ALA A 237 -15.19 6.08 -10.99
N VAL A 238 -15.34 5.37 -12.11
CA VAL A 238 -15.81 3.98 -12.15
C VAL A 238 -14.65 3.07 -12.53
N ILE A 239 -14.35 2.10 -11.68
CA ILE A 239 -13.27 1.13 -11.86
C ILE A 239 -13.89 -0.18 -12.37
N TYR A 240 -13.41 -0.65 -13.52
CA TYR A 240 -13.89 -1.87 -14.18
C TYR A 240 -12.89 -3.01 -14.00
N PRO A 241 -13.06 -3.90 -13.00
CA PRO A 241 -12.11 -4.99 -12.78
C PRO A 241 -12.18 -6.04 -13.89
N TRP A 242 -11.11 -6.80 -14.05
CA TRP A 242 -11.11 -7.96 -14.96
C TRP A 242 -12.15 -9.00 -14.58
N VAL A 243 -12.39 -9.19 -13.29
CA VAL A 243 -13.35 -10.13 -12.72
C VAL A 243 -14.08 -9.40 -11.59
N GLY A 244 -15.41 -9.48 -11.58
CA GLY A 244 -16.27 -8.84 -10.57
C GLY A 244 -17.11 -7.70 -11.14
N ALA A 245 -17.76 -6.97 -10.23
CA ALA A 245 -18.63 -5.85 -10.58
C ALA A 245 -17.85 -4.53 -10.70
N ALA A 246 -18.41 -3.58 -11.46
CA ALA A 246 -17.88 -2.22 -11.49
C ALA A 246 -17.95 -1.58 -10.09
N PHE A 247 -16.95 -0.76 -9.76
CA PHE A 247 -16.86 -0.03 -8.50
C PHE A 247 -16.91 1.46 -8.80
N SER A 248 -17.96 2.16 -8.36
CA SER A 248 -18.10 3.61 -8.54
C SER A 248 -17.74 4.33 -7.25
N ILE A 249 -16.78 5.24 -7.25
CA ILE A 249 -16.30 5.87 -6.01
C ILE A 249 -17.43 6.60 -5.27
N SER A 250 -18.30 7.31 -5.97
CA SER A 250 -19.46 7.99 -5.37
C SER A 250 -20.52 7.07 -4.74
N VAL A 251 -20.52 5.77 -5.05
CA VAL A 251 -21.52 4.79 -4.58
C VAL A 251 -20.92 3.79 -3.59
N ASP A 252 -19.73 3.28 -3.92
CA ASP A 252 -19.11 2.13 -3.24
C ASP A 252 -18.02 2.52 -2.23
N ALA A 253 -17.54 3.76 -2.28
CA ALA A 253 -16.49 4.27 -1.40
C ALA A 253 -17.08 5.07 -0.21
N ASP A 254 -16.23 5.79 0.52
CA ASP A 254 -16.70 6.58 1.66
C ASP A 254 -17.37 7.88 1.18
N SER A 255 -18.35 8.36 1.94
CA SER A 255 -18.95 9.67 1.71
C SER A 255 -17.92 10.79 1.80
N TYR A 256 -18.02 11.76 0.89
CA TYR A 256 -17.19 12.96 0.95
C TYR A 256 -17.57 13.86 2.14
N PRO A 257 -16.61 14.43 2.89
CA PRO A 257 -15.17 14.16 2.83
C PRO A 257 -14.77 12.96 3.70
N SER A 258 -13.77 12.19 3.23
CA SER A 258 -13.15 11.10 3.98
C SER A 258 -11.63 11.08 3.77
N PRO A 259 -10.83 10.60 4.76
CA PRO A 259 -9.43 10.28 4.56
C PRO A 259 -9.20 8.97 3.79
N ASN A 260 -10.20 8.09 3.75
CA ASN A 260 -10.20 6.93 2.86
C ASN A 260 -10.60 7.37 1.44
N LEU A 261 -10.54 6.47 0.46
CA LEU A 261 -10.99 6.77 -0.90
C LEU A 261 -12.46 7.27 -0.90
N THR A 262 -12.66 8.41 -1.53
CA THR A 262 -13.92 9.15 -1.72
C THR A 262 -13.83 10.00 -2.99
N THR A 263 -14.92 10.62 -3.44
CA THR A 263 -14.90 11.62 -4.52
C THR A 263 -14.06 12.84 -4.13
N LEU A 264 -13.48 13.56 -5.08
CA LEU A 264 -12.80 14.84 -4.81
C LEU A 264 -13.62 16.04 -5.29
N ARG A 265 -13.15 17.24 -4.95
CA ARG A 265 -13.61 18.51 -5.49
C ARG A 265 -12.52 19.19 -6.30
N LEU A 266 -12.90 19.85 -7.39
CA LEU A 266 -12.00 20.60 -8.26
C LEU A 266 -12.69 21.90 -8.69
N LEU A 267 -12.06 23.06 -8.48
CA LEU A 267 -12.58 24.30 -9.02
C LEU A 267 -12.20 24.42 -10.50
N ASN A 268 -13.22 24.53 -11.37
CA ASN A 268 -13.03 24.83 -12.77
C ASN A 268 -12.79 26.33 -12.97
N ASP A 269 -11.53 26.73 -13.05
CA ASP A 269 -11.15 28.12 -13.30
C ASP A 269 -10.35 28.25 -14.60
N ARG A 270 -10.78 27.53 -15.65
CA ARG A 270 -10.09 27.44 -16.93
C ARG A 270 -9.87 28.78 -17.63
N THR A 271 -10.71 29.80 -17.36
CA THR A 271 -10.54 31.16 -17.92
C THR A 271 -9.86 32.14 -16.95
N GLY A 272 -9.62 31.74 -15.71
CA GLY A 272 -9.04 32.60 -14.67
C GLY A 272 -10.02 33.59 -14.02
N GLU A 273 -11.31 33.55 -14.36
CA GLU A 273 -12.35 34.48 -13.88
C GLU A 273 -12.64 34.38 -12.38
N TYR A 274 -12.33 33.25 -11.72
CA TYR A 274 -12.42 33.15 -10.25
C TYR A 274 -11.45 34.14 -9.56
N GLY A 275 -10.39 34.52 -10.28
CA GLY A 275 -9.43 35.52 -9.85
C GLY A 275 -8.43 35.00 -8.82
N THR A 276 -7.28 35.68 -8.74
CA THR A 276 -6.24 35.43 -7.74
C THR A 276 -5.83 36.74 -7.10
N GLY A 277 -5.74 36.78 -5.77
CA GLY A 277 -5.04 37.83 -5.05
C GLY A 277 -3.64 37.34 -4.68
N PHE A 278 -2.60 38.05 -5.14
CA PHE A 278 -1.22 37.79 -4.76
C PHE A 278 -0.78 38.78 -3.68
N ALA A 279 -0.18 38.26 -2.61
CA ALA A 279 0.50 39.05 -1.60
C ALA A 279 1.92 38.52 -1.41
N TYR A 280 2.89 39.40 -1.21
CA TYR A 280 4.26 39.02 -0.89
C TYR A 280 4.56 39.32 0.57
N VAL A 281 5.34 38.46 1.24
CA VAL A 281 5.80 38.67 2.61
C VAL A 281 7.32 38.70 2.60
N ASP A 282 7.87 39.79 3.15
CA ASP A 282 9.31 39.99 3.33
C ASP A 282 9.58 40.53 4.73
N VAL A 283 10.26 39.75 5.56
CA VAL A 283 10.48 40.10 6.97
C VAL A 283 11.48 41.26 7.16
N ALA A 284 12.29 41.57 6.15
CA ALA A 284 13.33 42.61 6.24
C ALA A 284 12.86 43.96 5.72
N THR A 285 12.02 43.95 4.67
CA THR A 285 11.64 45.16 3.92
C THR A 285 10.13 45.38 3.83
N GLY A 286 9.31 44.39 4.22
CA GLY A 286 7.86 44.48 4.20
C GLY A 286 7.29 45.41 5.26
N SER A 287 6.05 45.86 5.04
CA SER A 287 5.31 46.74 5.96
C SER A 287 3.83 46.39 5.95
N ASP A 288 3.27 46.04 7.11
CA ASP A 288 1.84 45.68 7.21
C ASP A 288 0.91 46.88 7.02
N GLY A 289 1.42 48.11 7.16
CA GLY A 289 0.63 49.33 6.93
C GLY A 289 0.56 49.77 5.48
N THR A 290 1.51 49.32 4.63
CA THR A 290 1.62 49.75 3.22
C THR A 290 1.71 48.59 2.23
N GLY A 291 1.78 47.36 2.71
CA GLY A 291 1.74 46.16 1.88
C GLY A 291 0.45 46.13 1.05
N ALA A 292 0.54 45.63 -0.17
CA ALA A 292 -0.58 45.61 -1.10
C ALA A 292 -0.78 44.24 -1.75
N VAL A 293 -2.04 43.97 -2.10
CA VAL A 293 -2.45 42.80 -2.88
C VAL A 293 -2.76 43.25 -4.30
N SER A 294 -2.39 42.41 -5.27
CA SER A 294 -2.70 42.63 -6.68
C SER A 294 -3.13 41.33 -7.36
N ALA A 295 -3.88 41.44 -8.45
CA ALA A 295 -4.12 40.34 -9.37
C ALA A 295 -2.86 39.99 -10.20
N ASP A 296 -1.94 40.94 -10.33
CA ASP A 296 -0.65 40.78 -10.99
C ASP A 296 0.45 40.55 -9.95
N ALA A 297 1.08 39.38 -9.98
CA ALA A 297 2.08 39.00 -8.99
C ALA A 297 3.33 39.91 -8.98
N PRO A 298 3.92 40.30 -10.12
CA PRO A 298 5.00 41.30 -10.14
C PRO A 298 4.63 42.62 -9.45
N THR A 299 3.40 43.12 -9.66
CA THR A 299 2.92 44.34 -8.99
C THR A 299 2.85 44.16 -7.47
N ALA A 300 2.26 43.07 -6.99
CA ALA A 300 2.19 42.77 -5.55
C ALA A 300 3.58 42.67 -4.90
N ALA A 301 4.57 42.16 -5.64
CA ALA A 301 5.94 41.99 -5.15
C ALA A 301 6.65 43.32 -4.84
N THR A 302 6.20 44.45 -5.42
CA THR A 302 6.82 45.77 -5.19
C THR A 302 6.52 46.37 -3.81
N THR A 303 5.48 45.87 -3.14
CA THR A 303 5.02 46.38 -1.84
C THR A 303 4.68 45.21 -0.90
N PRO A 304 5.70 44.48 -0.40
CA PRO A 304 5.48 43.32 0.44
C PRO A 304 4.93 43.70 1.83
N PHE A 305 4.18 42.77 2.42
CA PHE A 305 3.79 42.78 3.83
C PHE A 305 4.95 42.32 4.71
N ALA A 306 4.95 42.72 5.98
CA ALA A 306 5.91 42.21 6.96
C ALA A 306 5.47 40.85 7.53
N THR A 307 4.16 40.57 7.57
CA THR A 307 3.60 39.35 8.17
C THR A 307 2.62 38.61 7.27
N ILE A 308 2.55 37.28 7.47
CA ILE A 308 1.58 36.41 6.79
C ILE A 308 0.14 36.79 7.18
N ALA A 309 -0.13 37.07 8.46
CA ALA A 309 -1.48 37.40 8.91
C ALA A 309 -2.03 38.68 8.25
N ALA A 310 -1.19 39.71 8.07
CA ALA A 310 -1.56 40.93 7.36
C ALA A 310 -1.80 40.66 5.86
N ALA A 311 -0.91 39.90 5.21
CA ALA A 311 -1.06 39.50 3.82
C ALA A 311 -2.38 38.75 3.57
N VAL A 312 -2.71 37.77 4.41
CA VAL A 312 -3.96 36.99 4.31
C VAL A 312 -5.20 37.88 4.54
N THR A 313 -5.15 38.78 5.52
CA THR A 313 -6.24 39.75 5.75
C THR A 313 -6.48 40.62 4.53
N ALA A 314 -5.40 41.11 3.91
CA ALA A 314 -5.49 41.95 2.72
C ALA A 314 -5.98 41.16 1.50
N ILE A 315 -5.59 39.89 1.35
CA ILE A 315 -6.12 39.00 0.30
C ILE A 315 -7.63 38.86 0.44
N ARG A 316 -8.13 38.62 1.66
CA ARG A 316 -9.56 38.50 1.92
C ARG A 316 -10.32 39.78 1.53
N ALA A 317 -9.79 40.94 1.88
CA ALA A 317 -10.37 42.23 1.50
C ALA A 317 -10.32 42.46 -0.02
N PHE A 318 -9.20 42.10 -0.65
CA PHE A 318 -9.04 42.19 -2.10
C PHE A 318 -10.02 41.27 -2.84
N ASN A 319 -10.16 40.01 -2.43
CA ASN A 319 -11.09 39.06 -3.04
C ASN A 319 -12.55 39.55 -2.92
N ALA A 320 -12.93 40.12 -1.78
CA ALA A 320 -14.25 40.74 -1.62
C ALA A 320 -14.46 41.91 -2.59
N ALA A 321 -13.47 42.80 -2.73
CA ALA A 321 -13.58 44.00 -3.56
C ALA A 321 -13.46 43.72 -5.08
N ALA A 322 -12.55 42.84 -5.48
CA ALA A 322 -12.22 42.57 -6.88
C ALA A 322 -13.05 41.45 -7.49
N TYR A 323 -13.45 40.45 -6.69
CA TYR A 323 -14.09 39.22 -7.16
C TYR A 323 -15.44 38.94 -6.47
N GLY A 324 -15.90 39.80 -5.55
CA GLY A 324 -17.16 39.61 -4.83
C GLY A 324 -17.15 38.49 -3.79
N ARG A 325 -15.97 37.95 -3.45
CA ARG A 325 -15.80 36.83 -2.52
C ARG A 325 -15.56 37.33 -1.10
N SER A 326 -16.65 37.71 -0.42
CA SER A 326 -16.62 38.22 0.96
C SER A 326 -16.16 37.15 1.95
N ASP A 327 -15.30 37.54 2.88
CA ASP A 327 -14.73 36.67 3.92
C ASP A 327 -14.02 35.38 3.42
N ASP A 328 -13.56 35.41 2.16
CA ASP A 328 -12.86 34.29 1.50
C ASP A 328 -11.44 34.68 1.08
N SER A 329 -10.45 34.02 1.68
CA SER A 329 -9.04 34.07 1.29
C SER A 329 -8.62 32.90 0.39
N GLY A 330 -9.53 31.94 0.15
CA GLY A 330 -9.33 30.78 -0.69
C GLY A 330 -8.93 31.14 -2.11
N GLY A 331 -8.01 30.38 -2.70
CA GLY A 331 -7.46 30.66 -4.03
C GLY A 331 -6.54 31.89 -4.09
N GLY A 332 -6.40 32.64 -3.00
CA GLY A 332 -5.34 33.63 -2.82
C GLY A 332 -3.98 32.96 -2.57
N ILE A 333 -2.91 33.68 -2.92
CA ILE A 333 -1.54 33.17 -2.86
C ILE A 333 -0.66 34.16 -2.09
N VAL A 334 -0.13 33.70 -0.96
CA VAL A 334 0.92 34.39 -0.19
C VAL A 334 2.27 33.84 -0.62
N ARG A 335 3.12 34.71 -1.16
CA ARG A 335 4.48 34.39 -1.59
C ARG A 335 5.50 34.88 -0.56
N LEU A 336 6.24 33.95 0.01
CA LEU A 336 7.33 34.24 0.94
C LEU A 336 8.58 34.56 0.14
N THR A 337 9.19 35.73 0.35
CA THR A 337 10.52 36.01 -0.21
C THR A 337 11.56 35.11 0.46
N GLU A 338 12.74 34.95 -0.16
CA GLU A 338 13.81 34.17 0.43
C GLU A 338 14.18 34.69 1.83
N GLY A 339 14.30 33.79 2.81
CA GLY A 339 14.51 34.14 4.20
C GLY A 339 13.75 33.25 5.17
N VAL A 340 13.77 33.64 6.45
CA VAL A 340 13.10 32.91 7.54
C VAL A 340 11.87 33.68 8.00
N HIS A 341 10.72 33.03 7.89
CA HIS A 341 9.40 33.57 8.21
C HIS A 341 8.84 32.84 9.43
N ASN A 342 8.55 33.56 10.49
CA ASN A 342 7.95 32.96 11.68
C ASN A 342 6.44 32.77 11.47
N HIS A 343 5.93 31.59 11.82
CA HIS A 343 4.49 31.37 11.90
C HIS A 343 3.90 32.19 13.05
N SER A 344 2.89 32.98 12.70
CA SER A 344 1.98 33.63 13.62
C SER A 344 0.57 33.13 13.30
N ALA A 345 -0.31 33.07 14.29
CA ALA A 345 -1.67 32.57 14.07
C ALA A 345 -2.44 33.46 13.07
N PHE A 346 -3.04 32.86 12.04
CA PHE A 346 -3.84 33.55 11.02
C PHE A 346 -5.15 32.81 10.66
N LYS A 347 -5.59 31.87 11.51
CA LYS A 347 -6.80 31.06 11.29
C LYS A 347 -8.04 31.89 10.93
N THR A 348 -8.32 32.96 11.67
CA THR A 348 -9.52 33.80 11.45
C THR A 348 -9.47 34.59 10.15
N GLN A 349 -8.27 34.89 9.66
CA GLN A 349 -8.02 35.63 8.42
C GLN A 349 -8.13 34.70 7.22
N GLY A 350 -7.68 33.45 7.37
CA GLY A 350 -7.53 32.45 6.32
C GLY A 350 -8.79 31.67 5.93
N SER A 351 -9.99 32.17 6.21
CA SER A 351 -11.25 31.50 5.82
C SER A 351 -11.27 31.20 4.31
N ALA A 352 -11.81 30.05 3.91
CA ALA A 352 -11.88 29.59 2.53
C ALA A 352 -13.22 28.89 2.26
N VAL A 353 -13.81 29.11 1.07
CA VAL A 353 -15.15 28.56 0.70
C VAL A 353 -15.08 27.42 -0.32
N ASP A 354 -14.26 27.59 -1.36
CA ASP A 354 -14.16 26.59 -2.45
C ASP A 354 -12.82 25.86 -2.48
N ILE A 355 -11.71 26.60 -2.34
CA ILE A 355 -10.35 26.06 -2.48
C ILE A 355 -9.40 26.64 -1.41
N PRO A 356 -8.32 25.94 -1.05
CA PRO A 356 -7.41 26.37 0.01
C PRO A 356 -6.76 27.73 -0.26
N LEU A 357 -6.41 28.44 0.82
CA LEU A 357 -5.39 29.48 0.79
C LEU A 357 -4.03 28.82 0.47
N VAL A 358 -3.21 29.44 -0.37
CA VAL A 358 -1.86 28.94 -0.70
C VAL A 358 -0.79 29.82 -0.06
N ILE A 359 0.20 29.19 0.56
CA ILE A 359 1.47 29.82 0.95
C ILE A 359 2.60 29.10 0.20
N GLU A 360 3.42 29.86 -0.51
CA GLU A 360 4.51 29.30 -1.32
C GLU A 360 5.77 30.18 -1.31
N ALA A 361 6.89 29.64 -1.78
CA ALA A 361 8.06 30.45 -2.07
C ALA A 361 7.79 31.37 -3.27
N ALA A 362 8.25 32.62 -3.17
CA ALA A 362 8.23 33.56 -4.29
C ALA A 362 9.06 33.05 -5.48
N ASP A 363 10.16 32.35 -5.20
CA ASP A 363 10.99 31.63 -6.17
C ASP A 363 11.10 30.16 -5.74
N PRO A 364 10.46 29.21 -6.45
CA PRO A 364 10.55 27.78 -6.15
C PRO A 364 11.98 27.23 -6.15
N LEU A 365 12.91 27.84 -6.89
CA LEU A 365 14.32 27.44 -6.90
C LEU A 365 15.04 27.80 -5.58
N ARG A 366 14.45 28.67 -4.78
CA ARG A 366 14.91 29.06 -3.44
C ARG A 366 14.13 28.37 -2.33
N GLN A 367 13.47 27.25 -2.61
CA GLN A 367 12.74 26.47 -1.62
C GLN A 367 13.58 26.15 -0.36
N SER A 368 14.85 25.76 -0.54
CA SER A 368 15.74 25.35 0.56
C SER A 368 16.12 26.52 1.49
N THR A 369 16.00 27.76 1.02
CA THR A 369 16.33 28.98 1.78
C THR A 369 15.10 29.83 2.11
N THR A 370 13.94 29.52 1.55
CA THR A 370 12.64 30.10 1.90
C THR A 370 11.97 29.25 2.96
N VAL A 371 12.11 29.68 4.21
CA VAL A 371 11.77 28.88 5.39
C VAL A 371 10.56 29.47 6.09
N LEU A 372 9.53 28.64 6.30
CA LEU A 372 8.49 28.89 7.28
C LEU A 372 8.81 28.09 8.56
N THR A 373 8.89 28.76 9.69
CA THR A 373 9.35 28.16 10.94
C THR A 373 8.36 28.38 12.07
N ASP A 374 8.36 27.49 13.06
CA ASP A 374 7.58 27.68 14.27
C ASP A 374 8.10 28.87 15.11
N ALA A 375 7.24 29.44 15.95
CA ALA A 375 7.59 30.59 16.78
C ALA A 375 8.40 30.24 18.05
N GLY A 376 8.93 29.01 18.17
CA GLY A 376 9.54 28.49 19.39
C GLY A 376 8.55 28.26 20.54
N THR A 377 7.25 28.48 20.30
CA THR A 377 6.15 28.24 21.25
C THR A 377 4.97 27.60 20.51
N SER A 378 4.21 26.76 21.22
CA SER A 378 3.05 26.07 20.64
C SER A 378 1.97 27.06 20.19
N THR A 379 1.59 26.98 18.93
CA THR A 379 0.49 27.74 18.34
C THR A 379 -0.68 26.81 18.05
N PHE A 380 -1.65 26.77 18.96
CA PHE A 380 -2.89 26.02 18.76
C PHE A 380 -3.90 26.84 17.96
N ASN A 381 -4.68 26.18 17.10
CA ASN A 381 -5.63 26.82 16.19
C ASN A 381 -5.00 27.96 15.35
N GLY A 382 -3.74 27.80 14.96
CA GLY A 382 -2.95 28.81 14.27
C GLY A 382 -3.25 28.96 12.78
N ILE A 383 -3.75 27.92 12.12
CA ILE A 383 -3.99 27.90 10.67
C ILE A 383 -5.47 27.73 10.32
N PRO A 384 -5.92 28.17 9.12
CA PRO A 384 -7.29 27.95 8.68
C PRO A 384 -7.61 26.48 8.44
N ALA A 385 -8.91 26.18 8.25
CA ALA A 385 -9.37 24.83 7.99
C ALA A 385 -8.78 24.23 6.71
N TRP A 386 -8.60 25.06 5.67
CA TRP A 386 -7.99 24.64 4.40
C TRP A 386 -6.77 25.48 4.05
N LEU A 387 -5.61 24.82 4.02
CA LEU A 387 -4.32 25.45 3.74
C LEU A 387 -3.51 24.57 2.80
N LYS A 388 -2.88 25.17 1.81
CA LYS A 388 -1.85 24.55 0.98
C LYS A 388 -0.50 25.24 1.19
N LEU A 389 0.51 24.46 1.52
CA LEU A 389 1.91 24.89 1.61
C LEU A 389 2.64 24.29 0.42
N ARG A 390 3.40 25.10 -0.32
CA ARG A 390 4.07 24.65 -1.55
C ARG A 390 5.48 25.17 -1.70
N ASN A 391 6.42 24.30 -2.08
CA ASN A 391 7.79 24.67 -2.46
C ASN A 391 8.51 25.54 -1.41
N ILE A 392 8.33 25.22 -0.12
CA ILE A 392 9.00 25.89 1.00
C ILE A 392 9.64 24.87 1.94
N THR A 393 10.61 25.33 2.73
CA THR A 393 11.14 24.54 3.83
C THR A 393 10.35 24.84 5.11
N LEU A 394 9.80 23.80 5.71
CA LEU A 394 9.17 23.83 7.03
C LEU A 394 10.24 23.41 8.03
N ARG A 395 10.69 24.34 8.88
CA ARG A 395 11.85 24.11 9.76
C ARG A 395 11.52 24.34 11.22
N LYS A 396 12.04 23.50 12.12
CA LYS A 396 11.93 23.70 13.57
C LYS A 396 12.84 24.84 14.06
N THR A 397 12.34 25.68 14.97
CA THR A 397 13.19 26.68 15.65
C THR A 397 13.87 26.08 16.89
N GLY A 398 13.20 25.14 17.57
CA GLY A 398 13.66 24.50 18.80
C GLY A 398 12.48 24.05 19.65
N SER A 399 12.73 23.27 20.70
CA SER A 399 11.71 22.75 21.63
C SER A 399 10.63 21.85 21.01
N SER A 400 9.81 21.25 21.88
CA SER A 400 8.63 20.46 21.53
C SER A 400 7.40 21.36 21.46
N VAL A 401 7.06 21.84 20.26
CA VAL A 401 5.96 22.79 20.04
C VAL A 401 4.96 22.28 19.02
N VAL A 402 3.73 22.79 19.09
CA VAL A 402 2.73 22.68 18.01
C VAL A 402 2.95 23.82 17.02
N PHE A 403 3.20 23.49 15.76
CA PHE A 403 3.46 24.45 14.69
C PHE A 403 2.23 24.67 13.81
N LEU A 404 1.65 23.60 13.27
CA LEU A 404 0.47 23.67 12.41
C LEU A 404 -0.72 23.03 13.12
N ASP A 405 -1.73 23.83 13.46
CA ASP A 405 -2.96 23.35 14.07
C ASP A 405 -4.18 24.10 13.54
N SER A 406 -5.11 23.38 12.92
CA SER A 406 -6.37 23.96 12.42
C SER A 406 -7.51 23.82 13.43
N GLY A 407 -7.32 23.07 14.52
CA GLY A 407 -8.38 22.70 15.45
C GLY A 407 -9.38 21.69 14.87
N ALA A 408 -8.98 20.91 13.87
CA ALA A 408 -9.84 19.93 13.24
C ALA A 408 -10.32 18.88 14.27
N ASN A 409 -11.58 18.47 14.10
CA ASN A 409 -12.21 17.41 14.86
C ASN A 409 -12.91 16.37 13.95
N SER A 410 -12.65 16.46 12.64
CA SER A 410 -13.20 15.59 11.58
C SER A 410 -12.27 15.60 10.36
N ALA A 411 -12.69 14.92 9.29
CA ALA A 411 -12.02 14.92 7.99
C ALA A 411 -12.30 16.18 7.13
N ASP A 412 -13.09 17.13 7.62
CA ASP A 412 -13.52 18.31 6.83
C ASP A 412 -12.37 19.29 6.57
N SER A 413 -11.45 19.43 7.53
CA SER A 413 -10.24 20.23 7.36
C SER A 413 -9.24 19.54 6.42
N LEU A 414 -8.41 20.35 5.77
CA LEU A 414 -7.47 19.92 4.74
C LEU A 414 -6.17 20.73 4.85
N LEU A 415 -5.06 20.05 5.12
CA LEU A 415 -3.72 20.57 4.92
C LEU A 415 -3.08 19.85 3.73
N VAL A 416 -2.66 20.61 2.71
CA VAL A 416 -1.85 20.09 1.61
C VAL A 416 -0.42 20.60 1.77
N THR A 417 0.57 19.72 1.68
CA THR A 417 1.97 20.10 1.53
C THR A 417 2.51 19.51 0.23
N GLU A 418 2.94 20.35 -0.70
CA GLU A 418 3.38 19.93 -2.02
C GLU A 418 4.79 20.43 -2.30
N GLY A 419 5.70 19.50 -2.59
CA GLY A 419 7.09 19.85 -2.84
C GLY A 419 7.73 20.57 -1.66
N CYS A 420 7.33 20.30 -0.41
CA CYS A 420 7.92 20.94 0.78
C CYS A 420 9.11 20.15 1.31
N THR A 421 9.99 20.81 2.05
CA THR A 421 11.07 20.14 2.81
C THR A 421 10.75 20.22 4.29
N TRP A 422 10.71 19.07 4.98
CA TRP A 422 10.53 19.00 6.43
C TRP A 422 11.88 18.91 7.14
N ASP A 423 12.21 19.87 7.98
CA ASP A 423 13.54 20.00 8.57
C ASP A 423 13.46 20.13 10.10
N ALA A 424 13.96 19.12 10.81
CA ALA A 424 14.08 19.13 12.27
C ALA A 424 15.15 20.11 12.78
N ASN A 425 15.97 20.70 11.90
CA ASN A 425 17.02 21.67 12.26
C ASN A 425 18.00 21.14 13.31
N ALA A 426 18.32 19.84 13.24
CA ALA A 426 19.11 19.11 14.24
C ALA A 426 18.56 19.22 15.68
N THR A 427 17.25 19.44 15.83
CA THR A 427 16.56 19.51 17.12
C THR A 427 15.92 18.17 17.50
N ASN A 428 15.46 18.09 18.75
CA ASN A 428 14.80 16.88 19.25
C ASN A 428 13.47 16.60 18.56
N TYR A 429 13.15 15.31 18.51
CA TYR A 429 11.87 14.78 18.07
C TYR A 429 10.70 15.30 18.93
N TYR A 430 9.62 15.75 18.27
CA TYR A 430 8.32 15.93 18.90
C TYR A 430 7.19 15.65 17.91
N GLY A 431 6.49 14.55 18.12
CA GLY A 431 5.43 14.07 17.24
C GLY A 431 4.09 14.82 17.32
N ALA A 432 4.05 16.08 17.76
CA ALA A 432 2.83 16.90 17.61
C ALA A 432 3.14 18.24 16.95
N TRP A 433 4.16 18.28 16.10
CA TRP A 433 4.53 19.50 15.39
C TRP A 433 3.43 19.93 14.39
N VAL A 434 2.80 18.97 13.73
CA VAL A 434 1.51 19.11 13.06
C VAL A 434 0.45 18.44 13.93
N TYR A 435 -0.57 19.21 14.30
CA TYR A 435 -1.63 18.82 15.23
C TYR A 435 -3.00 19.08 14.59
N ARG A 436 -3.98 18.18 14.72
CA ARG A 436 -5.40 18.40 14.32
C ARG A 436 -5.61 19.22 13.03
N VAL A 437 -5.14 18.71 11.91
CA VAL A 437 -5.29 19.35 10.58
C VAL A 437 -6.38 18.70 9.71
N GLY A 438 -7.08 17.69 10.24
CA GLY A 438 -8.03 16.89 9.50
C GLY A 438 -7.31 15.96 8.53
N ARG A 439 -7.68 16.03 7.26
CA ARG A 439 -6.95 15.34 6.20
C ARG A 439 -5.65 16.09 5.92
N MET A 440 -4.54 15.37 5.89
CA MET A 440 -3.25 15.92 5.50
C MET A 440 -2.77 15.18 4.26
N ILE A 441 -2.59 15.89 3.16
CA ILE A 441 -2.10 15.31 1.89
C ILE A 441 -0.69 15.83 1.66
N GLN A 442 0.29 14.93 1.62
CA GLN A 442 1.68 15.25 1.33
C GLN A 442 2.04 14.73 -0.06
N ILE A 443 2.59 15.59 -0.91
CA ILE A 443 2.95 15.25 -2.28
C ILE A 443 4.40 15.68 -2.51
N ASN A 444 5.26 14.72 -2.87
CA ASN A 444 6.65 14.96 -3.26
C ASN A 444 7.44 15.79 -2.20
N CYS A 445 7.18 15.55 -0.91
CA CYS A 445 7.87 16.24 0.18
C CYS A 445 9.16 15.51 0.55
N ALA A 446 10.22 16.25 0.86
CA ALA A 446 11.54 15.72 1.22
C ALA A 446 11.89 15.99 2.69
N ILE A 447 12.95 15.35 3.19
CA ILE A 447 13.53 15.64 4.50
C ILE A 447 14.75 16.56 4.36
N GLY A 448 14.83 17.57 5.22
CA GLY A 448 15.94 18.51 5.27
C GLY A 448 17.18 17.90 5.93
N ALA A 449 18.33 18.52 5.70
CA ALA A 449 19.61 18.06 6.26
C ALA A 449 19.65 18.06 7.80
N GLY A 450 18.78 18.83 8.46
CA GLY A 450 18.64 18.80 9.92
C GLY A 450 17.84 17.61 10.45
N GLY A 451 17.36 16.72 9.59
CA GLY A 451 16.68 15.46 9.95
C GLY A 451 15.16 15.55 9.91
N ASP A 452 14.52 14.40 10.13
CA ASP A 452 13.06 14.26 10.09
C ASP A 452 12.42 14.80 11.39
N PRO A 453 11.54 15.81 11.31
CA PRO A 453 10.87 16.36 12.48
C PRO A 453 9.78 15.44 13.06
N GLN A 454 9.40 14.38 12.32
CA GLN A 454 8.26 13.50 12.57
C GLN A 454 6.98 14.31 12.75
N GLN A 455 6.35 14.63 11.62
CA GLN A 455 5.33 15.68 11.51
C GLN A 455 4.17 15.50 12.50
N GLY A 456 3.76 14.27 12.79
CA GLY A 456 2.73 13.98 13.79
C GLY A 456 2.88 12.59 14.41
N ASN A 457 2.04 12.32 15.40
CA ASN A 457 2.01 11.08 16.19
C ASN A 457 0.56 10.77 16.53
N PHE A 458 0.32 9.68 17.23
CA PHE A 458 -1.00 9.19 17.54
C PHE A 458 -1.44 9.65 18.93
N PHE A 459 -2.29 10.67 19.01
CA PHE A 459 -2.99 11.03 20.25
C PHE A 459 -4.51 10.83 20.13
N SER A 460 -5.20 10.55 21.24
CA SER A 460 -6.64 10.23 21.24
C SER A 460 -7.54 11.41 20.85
N THR A 461 -7.03 12.65 20.92
CA THR A 461 -7.75 13.89 20.61
C THR A 461 -7.47 14.45 19.22
N GLU A 462 -6.65 13.76 18.41
CA GLU A 462 -6.17 14.29 17.13
C GLU A 462 -7.01 13.86 15.93
N ALA A 463 -7.54 14.84 15.20
CA ALA A 463 -7.97 14.63 13.82
C ALA A 463 -6.78 14.89 12.88
N ILE A 464 -5.89 13.92 12.71
CA ILE A 464 -4.85 13.97 11.67
C ILE A 464 -4.84 12.64 10.92
N MET A 465 -5.03 12.72 9.60
CA MET A 465 -5.20 11.56 8.72
C MET A 465 -4.34 11.79 7.46
N VAL A 466 -3.18 11.13 7.42
CA VAL A 466 -2.16 11.43 6.40
C VAL A 466 -2.33 10.54 5.17
N THR A 467 -2.39 11.17 4.01
CA THR A 467 -2.18 10.58 2.70
C THR A 467 -0.82 11.05 2.18
N ALA A 468 0.09 10.12 1.89
CA ALA A 468 1.44 10.43 1.42
C ALA A 468 1.65 9.94 -0.03
N ILE A 469 2.18 10.80 -0.89
CA ILE A 469 2.39 10.52 -2.31
C ILE A 469 3.79 10.99 -2.68
N GLY A 470 4.70 10.07 -3.03
CA GLY A 470 6.02 10.45 -3.53
C GLY A 470 6.97 11.06 -2.50
N CYS A 471 6.66 11.00 -1.21
CA CYS A 471 7.43 11.64 -0.15
C CYS A 471 8.66 10.82 0.29
N GLU A 472 9.75 11.50 0.62
CA GLU A 472 10.82 10.96 1.44
C GLU A 472 10.39 11.05 2.90
N ARG A 473 10.24 9.89 3.55
CA ARG A 473 9.57 9.73 4.83
C ARG A 473 8.15 10.30 4.82
N CYS A 474 7.36 9.88 5.79
CA CYS A 474 6.09 10.52 6.08
C CYS A 474 5.77 10.32 7.56
N ALA A 475 4.62 10.81 8.00
CA ALA A 475 4.26 10.86 9.41
C ALA A 475 3.85 9.48 9.96
N GLY A 476 4.80 8.54 10.00
CA GLY A 476 4.78 7.24 10.67
C GLY A 476 3.39 6.66 10.92
N THR A 477 3.04 6.49 12.19
CA THR A 477 1.78 5.85 12.57
C THR A 477 0.54 6.54 12.01
N ILE A 478 0.47 7.86 11.79
CA ILE A 478 -0.78 8.57 11.40
C ILE A 478 -1.13 8.49 9.90
N THR A 479 -0.36 7.72 9.14
CA THR A 479 -0.59 7.44 7.72
C THR A 479 -1.80 6.52 7.51
N TYR A 480 -2.71 6.92 6.63
CA TYR A 480 -3.86 6.13 6.17
C TYR A 480 -3.55 5.37 4.89
N GLN A 481 -2.79 5.99 3.99
CA GLN A 481 -2.41 5.42 2.70
C GLN A 481 -1.15 6.10 2.17
N ALA A 482 -0.35 5.35 1.42
CA ALA A 482 0.93 5.79 0.88
C ALA A 482 1.20 5.21 -0.51
N ALA A 483 1.65 6.05 -1.43
CA ALA A 483 2.09 5.64 -2.75
C ALA A 483 3.42 6.28 -3.14
N GLY A 484 4.42 5.49 -3.52
CA GLY A 484 5.70 6.04 -4.01
C GLY A 484 6.57 6.67 -2.93
N CYS A 485 6.40 6.34 -1.65
CA CYS A 485 7.16 6.94 -0.55
C CYS A 485 8.39 6.12 -0.15
N SER A 486 9.51 6.78 0.16
CA SER A 486 10.74 6.13 0.64
C SER A 486 10.92 6.32 2.15
N ASP A 487 11.78 5.49 2.75
CA ASP A 487 12.19 5.57 4.16
C ASP A 487 11.03 5.66 5.16
N LEU A 488 9.94 4.96 4.88
CA LEU A 488 8.82 4.87 5.82
C LEU A 488 9.23 3.99 7.01
N PRO A 489 9.21 4.53 8.25
CA PRO A 489 9.67 3.76 9.40
C PRO A 489 8.68 2.68 9.82
N GLU A 490 7.38 2.95 9.70
CA GLU A 490 6.32 2.03 10.11
C GLU A 490 4.96 2.38 9.49
N PHE A 491 4.06 1.39 9.47
CA PHE A 491 2.63 1.55 9.19
C PHE A 491 1.79 0.67 10.13
N ASN A 492 0.69 1.21 10.62
CA ASN A 492 -0.26 0.48 11.46
C ASN A 492 -1.69 0.70 10.97
N LEU A 493 -2.36 -0.36 10.51
CA LEU A 493 -3.81 -0.38 10.27
C LEU A 493 -4.53 -0.40 11.62
N ARG A 494 -5.50 0.51 11.80
CA ARG A 494 -6.11 0.79 13.09
C ARG A 494 -7.63 0.90 13.04
N ASP A 495 -8.22 0.60 14.18
CA ASP A 495 -9.60 0.94 14.53
C ASP A 495 -9.80 2.46 14.63
N PRO A 496 -11.05 2.94 14.51
CA PRO A 496 -11.36 4.35 14.74
C PRO A 496 -10.99 4.77 16.17
N LEU A 497 -10.45 5.98 16.32
CA LEU A 497 -10.18 6.56 17.63
C LEU A 497 -10.44 8.06 17.63
N GLY A 498 -11.36 8.50 18.49
CA GLY A 498 -11.72 9.92 18.63
C GLY A 498 -12.27 10.48 17.31
N SER A 499 -11.63 11.54 16.82
CA SER A 499 -12.00 12.23 15.57
C SER A 499 -11.49 11.56 14.29
N ARG A 500 -10.91 10.36 14.38
CA ARG A 500 -10.38 9.62 13.23
C ARG A 500 -11.28 8.45 12.88
N PRO A 501 -11.82 8.40 11.65
CA PRO A 501 -12.62 7.27 11.20
C PRO A 501 -11.74 6.03 11.02
N ALA A 502 -12.39 4.87 10.93
CA ALA A 502 -11.72 3.61 10.67
C ALA A 502 -10.97 3.67 9.32
N MET A 503 -9.82 3.01 9.25
CA MET A 503 -9.11 2.84 7.98
C MET A 503 -9.83 1.79 7.12
N ALA A 504 -10.27 2.16 5.92
CA ALA A 504 -11.01 1.27 5.03
C ALA A 504 -10.52 1.41 3.58
N GLY A 505 -10.25 0.28 2.91
CA GLY A 505 -9.72 0.30 1.55
C GLY A 505 -8.32 0.90 1.46
N VAL A 506 -7.47 0.55 2.44
CA VAL A 506 -6.11 1.09 2.58
C VAL A 506 -5.26 0.73 1.36
N PHE A 507 -4.52 1.70 0.84
CA PHE A 507 -3.59 1.52 -0.26
C PHE A 507 -2.15 1.81 0.18
N LEU A 508 -1.29 0.80 0.09
CA LEU A 508 0.16 0.88 0.31
C LEU A 508 0.87 0.34 -0.92
N GLY A 509 1.21 1.24 -1.84
CA GLY A 509 1.76 0.89 -3.14
C GLY A 509 3.13 1.51 -3.43
N TRP A 510 4.08 0.72 -3.91
CA TRP A 510 5.38 1.21 -4.40
C TRP A 510 6.13 2.06 -3.38
N ASN A 511 6.16 1.62 -2.12
CA ASN A 511 6.90 2.29 -1.06
C ASN A 511 8.16 1.50 -0.65
N VAL A 512 9.09 2.19 0.00
CA VAL A 512 10.18 1.56 0.75
C VAL A 512 9.93 1.81 2.24
N PHE A 513 9.70 0.73 2.97
CA PHE A 513 9.71 0.71 4.41
C PHE A 513 11.08 0.22 4.89
N SER A 514 11.74 0.98 5.75
CA SER A 514 13.04 0.60 6.31
C SER A 514 13.11 0.97 7.78
N ASN A 515 13.51 0.02 8.62
CA ASN A 515 13.56 0.23 10.06
C ASN A 515 14.71 -0.52 10.74
N GLY A 516 15.51 0.24 11.50
CA GLY A 516 16.72 -0.22 12.20
C GLY A 516 16.57 -0.43 13.72
N THR A 517 15.47 0.03 14.33
CA THR A 517 15.49 0.38 15.77
C THR A 517 14.21 0.07 16.56
N THR A 518 13.11 -0.39 15.95
CA THR A 518 11.83 -0.54 16.67
C THR A 518 11.59 -1.92 17.26
N SER A 519 10.98 -1.98 18.45
CA SER A 519 10.47 -3.23 19.03
C SER A 519 9.19 -3.75 18.36
N ASN A 520 8.58 -2.97 17.44
CA ASN A 520 7.31 -3.27 16.79
C ASN A 520 7.52 -3.76 15.35
N PRO A 521 6.51 -4.45 14.77
CA PRO A 521 6.51 -4.74 13.34
C PRO A 521 6.56 -3.45 12.50
N ILE A 522 7.21 -3.53 11.34
CA ILE A 522 7.32 -2.39 10.42
C ILE A 522 5.96 -2.11 9.78
N VAL A 523 5.28 -3.14 9.30
CA VAL A 523 3.91 -3.05 8.80
C VAL A 523 3.03 -3.95 9.65
N SER A 524 2.02 -3.36 10.30
CA SER A 524 1.10 -4.09 11.18
C SER A 524 -0.37 -3.83 10.83
N ALA A 525 -1.19 -4.86 10.95
CA ALA A 525 -2.64 -4.77 10.98
C ALA A 525 -3.18 -5.66 12.10
N SER A 526 -3.83 -5.03 13.08
CA SER A 526 -4.48 -5.71 14.20
C SER A 526 -5.93 -5.25 14.37
N ALA A 527 -6.51 -4.69 13.31
CA ALA A 527 -7.91 -4.32 13.23
C ALA A 527 -8.60 -5.11 12.11
N PRO A 528 -9.94 -5.13 12.05
CA PRO A 528 -10.66 -5.80 10.97
C PRO A 528 -10.29 -5.25 9.59
N ILE A 529 -9.99 -6.14 8.65
CA ILE A 529 -9.91 -5.81 7.24
C ILE A 529 -11.23 -6.23 6.59
N GLY A 530 -12.09 -5.24 6.35
CA GLY A 530 -13.42 -5.46 5.77
C GLY A 530 -13.41 -5.64 4.25
N PRO A 531 -14.59 -5.70 3.59
CA PRO A 531 -14.72 -5.95 2.15
C PRO A 531 -13.99 -4.95 1.23
N ARG A 532 -13.77 -3.71 1.71
CA ARG A 532 -12.98 -2.71 0.98
C ARG A 532 -11.48 -3.04 0.95
N GLY A 533 -11.01 -3.95 1.80
CA GLY A 533 -9.69 -4.58 1.70
C GLY A 533 -8.51 -3.71 2.15
N ILE A 534 -7.32 -4.27 1.92
CA ILE A 534 -6.03 -3.59 1.93
C ILE A 534 -5.22 -4.01 0.71
N ALA A 535 -4.58 -3.04 0.05
CA ALA A 535 -3.60 -3.29 -0.99
C ALA A 535 -2.20 -3.07 -0.42
N PHE A 536 -1.38 -4.11 -0.48
CA PHE A 536 0.05 -4.06 -0.19
C PHE A 536 0.79 -4.49 -1.45
N VAL A 537 1.18 -3.53 -2.29
CA VAL A 537 1.66 -3.81 -3.65
C VAL A 537 2.96 -3.11 -4.00
N GLY A 538 3.93 -3.82 -4.60
CA GLY A 538 5.16 -3.19 -5.11
C GLY A 538 6.11 -2.65 -4.04
N ASN A 539 5.96 -3.01 -2.76
CA ASN A 539 6.74 -2.43 -1.67
C ASN A 539 8.04 -3.19 -1.38
N ILE A 540 9.08 -2.47 -0.96
CA ILE A 540 10.21 -3.04 -0.22
C ILE A 540 9.94 -2.86 1.28
N VAL A 541 10.14 -3.92 2.07
CA VAL A 541 10.14 -3.87 3.53
C VAL A 541 11.46 -4.43 4.04
N GLU A 542 12.30 -3.56 4.56
CA GLU A 542 13.64 -3.85 5.04
C GLU A 542 13.72 -3.73 6.57
N SER A 543 14.03 -4.84 7.22
CA SER A 543 14.41 -4.85 8.63
C SER A 543 15.93 -4.91 8.77
N TRP A 544 16.52 -4.07 9.61
CA TRP A 544 17.96 -4.05 9.93
C TRP A 544 18.22 -3.60 11.38
N GLY A 545 19.48 -3.60 11.81
CA GLY A 545 19.94 -3.14 13.12
C GLY A 545 19.55 -4.05 14.28
N ALA A 546 18.84 -3.48 15.26
CA ALA A 546 18.60 -4.16 16.54
C ALA A 546 17.23 -4.87 16.64
N THR A 547 16.38 -4.80 15.61
CA THR A 547 15.01 -5.30 15.69
C THR A 547 14.82 -6.73 15.21
N THR A 548 14.33 -7.61 16.08
CA THR A 548 14.05 -9.03 15.74
C THR A 548 12.55 -9.33 15.61
N ASN A 549 11.72 -8.29 15.51
CA ASN A 549 10.28 -8.46 15.34
C ASN A 549 9.95 -8.81 13.87
N ALA A 550 8.75 -9.30 13.62
CA ALA A 550 8.28 -9.55 12.27
C ALA A 550 8.29 -8.24 11.46
N ALA A 551 8.84 -8.25 10.25
CA ALA A 551 8.77 -7.11 9.35
C ALA A 551 7.31 -6.79 8.99
N ILE A 552 6.50 -7.84 8.79
CA ILE A 552 5.06 -7.72 8.54
C ILE A 552 4.30 -8.53 9.59
N ARG A 553 3.27 -7.93 10.20
CA ARG A 553 2.27 -8.60 11.03
C ARG A 553 0.87 -8.24 10.56
N LEU A 554 0.29 -9.03 9.67
CA LEU A 554 -1.03 -8.76 9.10
C LEU A 554 -2.06 -9.73 9.68
N ASN A 555 -2.91 -9.26 10.60
CA ASN A 555 -3.91 -10.07 11.33
C ASN A 555 -3.33 -11.39 11.82
N ALA A 556 -2.24 -11.30 12.59
CA ALA A 556 -1.47 -12.43 13.09
C ALA A 556 -1.15 -12.28 14.59
N ASP A 557 -0.54 -13.30 15.18
CA ASP A 557 -0.13 -13.36 16.59
C ASP A 557 -1.32 -13.15 17.57
N SER A 558 -2.23 -14.13 17.61
CA SER A 558 -3.47 -14.14 18.42
C SER A 558 -4.53 -13.10 18.02
N ASP A 559 -4.38 -12.46 16.86
CA ASP A 559 -5.39 -11.54 16.33
C ASP A 559 -6.70 -12.28 16.00
N THR A 560 -7.81 -11.80 16.56
CA THR A 560 -9.15 -12.39 16.42
C THR A 560 -10.03 -11.65 15.40
N ASN A 561 -9.44 -10.72 14.63
CA ASN A 561 -10.17 -9.93 13.66
C ASN A 561 -10.30 -10.66 12.31
N PRO A 562 -11.44 -10.54 11.62
CA PRO A 562 -11.57 -11.05 10.26
C PRO A 562 -10.71 -10.24 9.28
N ALA A 563 -10.26 -10.90 8.22
CA ALA A 563 -9.52 -10.27 7.13
C ALA A 563 -10.06 -10.71 5.76
N GLN A 564 -10.54 -9.74 4.99
CA GLN A 564 -11.16 -9.93 3.67
C GLN A 564 -10.49 -9.03 2.63
N ASN A 565 -10.47 -9.47 1.36
CA ASN A 565 -9.95 -8.70 0.24
C ASN A 565 -8.53 -8.12 0.49
N VAL A 566 -7.65 -8.94 1.06
CA VAL A 566 -6.24 -8.60 1.25
C VAL A 566 -5.49 -8.89 -0.06
N VAL A 567 -4.93 -7.85 -0.71
CA VAL A 567 -4.19 -7.97 -1.97
C VAL A 567 -2.70 -7.73 -1.71
N VAL A 568 -1.87 -8.74 -1.93
CA VAL A 568 -0.43 -8.70 -1.65
C VAL A 568 0.33 -9.06 -2.92
N GLN A 569 0.89 -8.08 -3.63
CA GLN A 569 1.48 -8.34 -4.94
C GLN A 569 2.82 -7.64 -5.14
N HIS A 570 3.80 -8.31 -5.76
CA HIS A 570 5.07 -7.68 -6.12
C HIS A 570 5.84 -7.05 -4.94
N ASN A 571 5.73 -7.56 -3.71
CA ASN A 571 6.51 -7.03 -2.59
C ASN A 571 7.84 -7.77 -2.43
N THR A 572 8.85 -7.09 -1.87
CA THR A 572 10.10 -7.69 -1.40
C THR A 572 10.23 -7.43 0.11
N VAL A 573 10.18 -8.49 0.91
CA VAL A 573 10.29 -8.44 2.38
C VAL A 573 11.59 -9.11 2.79
N ILE A 574 12.48 -8.36 3.45
CA ILE A 574 13.89 -8.72 3.66
C ILE A 574 14.33 -8.44 5.11
N GLY A 575 15.33 -9.16 5.60
CA GLY A 575 15.83 -9.06 6.97
C GLY A 575 15.02 -9.82 8.02
N GLU A 576 13.69 -9.82 7.95
CA GLU A 576 12.82 -10.47 8.95
C GLU A 576 11.58 -11.16 8.36
N ARG A 577 10.87 -11.91 9.22
CA ARG A 577 9.68 -12.69 8.86
C ARG A 577 8.45 -11.85 8.54
N ALA A 578 7.61 -12.36 7.64
CA ALA A 578 6.22 -11.94 7.45
C ALA A 578 5.29 -12.93 8.17
N ASN A 579 4.60 -12.45 9.20
CA ASN A 579 3.55 -13.17 9.92
C ASN A 579 2.19 -12.71 9.36
N MET A 580 1.47 -13.59 8.65
CA MET A 580 0.24 -13.19 7.99
C MET A 580 -0.90 -14.16 8.28
N LEU A 581 -2.06 -13.60 8.64
CA LEU A 581 -3.37 -14.23 8.65
C LEU A 581 -3.44 -15.48 9.56
N TYR A 582 -2.97 -15.36 10.81
CA TYR A 582 -2.95 -16.50 11.74
C TYR A 582 -4.33 -16.78 12.34
N LEU A 583 -4.56 -18.03 12.73
CA LEU A 583 -5.57 -18.43 13.70
C LEU A 583 -4.90 -19.27 14.80
N ASP A 584 -4.12 -18.61 15.64
CA ASP A 584 -3.39 -19.22 16.76
C ASP A 584 -3.92 -18.87 18.16
N ASP A 585 -5.18 -18.40 18.24
CA ASP A 585 -5.95 -18.22 19.49
C ASP A 585 -7.18 -19.16 19.50
N THR A 586 -8.24 -18.86 20.24
CA THR A 586 -9.45 -19.67 20.44
C THR A 586 -10.61 -19.26 19.54
N VAL A 587 -10.49 -18.12 18.85
CA VAL A 587 -11.56 -17.55 18.02
C VAL A 587 -11.34 -17.92 16.56
N ASN A 588 -12.34 -18.58 15.97
CA ASN A 588 -12.35 -18.87 14.54
C ASN A 588 -12.97 -17.72 13.74
N VAL A 589 -12.19 -17.07 12.89
CA VAL A 589 -12.63 -16.00 11.98
C VAL A 589 -12.08 -16.20 10.58
N ALA A 590 -12.83 -15.75 9.57
CA ALA A 590 -12.41 -15.82 8.18
C ALA A 590 -11.19 -14.91 7.92
N LYS A 591 -10.14 -15.47 7.32
CA LYS A 591 -8.94 -14.75 6.88
C LYS A 591 -8.54 -15.21 5.48
N THR A 592 -8.61 -14.30 4.52
CA THR A 592 -8.39 -14.58 3.09
C THR A 592 -7.47 -13.53 2.48
N ALA A 593 -6.72 -13.92 1.45
CA ALA A 593 -5.86 -13.03 0.69
C ALA A 593 -5.62 -13.54 -0.73
N HIS A 594 -5.32 -12.62 -1.63
CA HIS A 594 -4.73 -12.92 -2.93
C HIS A 594 -3.27 -12.46 -2.90
N ALA A 595 -2.33 -13.40 -2.96
CA ALA A 595 -0.90 -13.11 -2.83
C ALA A 595 -0.12 -13.60 -4.04
N ARG A 596 0.47 -12.70 -4.84
CA ARG A 596 1.17 -13.07 -6.07
C ARG A 596 2.48 -12.32 -6.29
N PHE A 597 3.50 -13.01 -6.81
CA PHE A 597 4.76 -12.38 -7.21
C PHE A 597 5.53 -11.71 -6.07
N ASN A 598 5.38 -12.19 -4.84
CA ASN A 598 6.09 -11.64 -3.68
C ASN A 598 7.38 -12.41 -3.40
N LEU A 599 8.37 -11.70 -2.88
CA LEU A 599 9.60 -12.23 -2.31
C LEU A 599 9.56 -12.03 -0.79
N PHE A 600 9.59 -13.13 -0.05
CA PHE A 600 9.63 -13.13 1.41
C PHE A 600 10.95 -13.72 1.90
N HIS A 601 11.56 -13.07 2.90
CA HIS A 601 12.65 -13.69 3.64
C HIS A 601 12.17 -14.92 4.36
N ARG A 602 11.19 -14.74 5.24
CA ARG A 602 10.41 -15.84 5.80
C ARG A 602 8.94 -15.53 5.70
N PHE A 603 8.15 -16.57 5.47
CA PHE A 603 6.70 -16.49 5.50
C PHE A 603 6.20 -17.46 6.56
N ASN A 604 5.31 -16.98 7.42
CA ASN A 604 4.68 -17.79 8.44
C ASN A 604 3.15 -17.61 8.37
N VAL A 605 2.43 -18.70 8.65
CA VAL A 605 0.98 -18.80 8.87
C VAL A 605 0.72 -19.93 9.89
N LYS A 606 -0.11 -19.65 10.90
CA LYS A 606 -0.51 -20.62 11.94
C LYS A 606 -2.03 -20.83 11.94
N SER A 607 -2.47 -22.01 12.37
CA SER A 607 -3.88 -22.43 12.33
C SER A 607 -4.18 -23.48 13.42
N ASP A 608 -5.27 -24.23 13.25
CA ASP A 608 -5.78 -25.31 14.11
C ASP A 608 -4.71 -26.21 14.75
N VAL A 609 -3.72 -26.67 13.97
CA VAL A 609 -2.67 -27.57 14.48
C VAL A 609 -1.75 -26.87 15.49
N PHE A 610 -1.38 -25.62 15.23
CA PHE A 610 -0.58 -24.83 16.15
C PHE A 610 -1.38 -24.49 17.41
N ALA A 611 -2.63 -24.05 17.23
CA ALA A 611 -3.52 -23.69 18.33
C ALA A 611 -3.96 -24.91 19.18
N SER A 612 -3.81 -26.13 18.63
CA SER A 612 -4.45 -27.34 19.16
C SER A 612 -5.97 -27.17 19.30
N GLN A 613 -6.61 -26.53 18.32
CA GLN A 613 -8.03 -26.21 18.29
C GLN A 613 -8.65 -26.66 16.97
N SER A 614 -9.49 -27.69 16.99
CA SER A 614 -10.12 -28.26 15.79
C SER A 614 -10.97 -27.26 15.00
N ALA A 615 -11.52 -26.24 15.68
CA ALA A 615 -12.41 -25.25 15.09
C ALA A 615 -11.69 -24.14 14.31
N ASN A 616 -10.38 -23.98 14.44
CA ASN A 616 -9.63 -22.85 13.86
C ASN A 616 -9.31 -23.08 12.37
N THR A 617 -10.34 -23.14 11.54
CA THR A 617 -10.21 -23.43 10.10
C THR A 617 -10.46 -22.21 9.20
N GLY A 618 -10.83 -21.06 9.77
CA GLY A 618 -11.20 -19.86 9.01
C GLY A 618 -10.08 -19.22 8.17
N ASN A 619 -8.82 -19.64 8.37
CA ASN A 619 -7.67 -19.26 7.53
C ASN A 619 -7.14 -20.43 6.69
N TRP A 620 -7.86 -21.54 6.59
CA TRP A 620 -7.43 -22.70 5.80
C TRP A 620 -7.23 -22.37 4.33
N SER A 621 -7.97 -21.43 3.76
CA SER A 621 -7.69 -20.94 2.40
C SER A 621 -6.25 -20.43 2.26
N VAL A 622 -5.67 -19.81 3.30
CA VAL A 622 -4.26 -19.39 3.32
C VAL A 622 -3.32 -20.59 3.47
N ARG A 623 -3.67 -21.55 4.32
CA ARG A 623 -2.91 -22.80 4.53
C ARG A 623 -2.80 -23.63 3.24
N PHE A 624 -3.88 -23.69 2.47
CA PHE A 624 -3.97 -24.37 1.18
C PHE A 624 -3.69 -23.46 -0.02
N LYS A 625 -3.14 -22.25 0.22
CA LYS A 625 -2.64 -21.34 -0.82
C LYS A 625 -3.68 -20.94 -1.88
N VAL A 626 -4.95 -20.86 -1.49
CA VAL A 626 -6.06 -20.42 -2.34
C VAL A 626 -5.93 -18.92 -2.60
N GLY A 627 -5.83 -18.54 -3.87
CA GLY A 627 -5.57 -17.16 -4.31
C GLY A 627 -4.09 -16.78 -4.29
N TRP A 628 -3.19 -17.76 -4.12
CA TRP A 628 -1.75 -17.54 -4.07
C TRP A 628 -1.10 -18.10 -5.33
N SER A 629 -0.08 -17.43 -5.85
CA SER A 629 0.71 -17.96 -6.97
C SER A 629 2.05 -17.25 -7.10
N HIS A 630 3.10 -17.96 -7.51
CA HIS A 630 4.38 -17.43 -7.95
C HIS A 630 5.01 -16.51 -6.89
N ASN A 631 4.85 -16.84 -5.61
CA ASN A 631 5.59 -16.22 -4.53
C ASN A 631 6.89 -17.00 -4.30
N ALA A 632 7.86 -16.41 -3.62
CA ALA A 632 9.06 -17.14 -3.22
C ALA A 632 9.46 -16.79 -1.79
N THR A 633 9.84 -17.81 -1.03
CA THR A 633 10.26 -17.66 0.37
C THR A 633 11.65 -18.22 0.59
N PHE A 634 12.66 -17.36 0.58
CA PHE A 634 14.04 -17.83 0.39
C PHE A 634 14.66 -18.47 1.64
N ALA A 635 14.26 -18.09 2.87
CA ALA A 635 14.66 -18.77 4.11
C ALA A 635 13.57 -19.67 4.73
N GLY A 636 12.52 -20.01 3.98
CA GLY A 636 11.42 -20.86 4.44
C GLY A 636 10.58 -20.22 5.56
N ALA A 637 10.07 -21.04 6.48
CA ALA A 637 9.41 -20.57 7.69
C ALA A 637 10.30 -20.74 8.92
N ASN A 638 9.88 -20.18 10.05
CA ASN A 638 10.60 -20.30 11.31
C ASN A 638 10.75 -21.75 11.82
N ASN A 639 9.91 -22.69 11.36
CA ASN A 639 9.93 -24.06 11.86
C ASN A 639 10.35 -25.13 10.83
N THR A 640 10.30 -24.82 9.53
CA THR A 640 10.73 -25.72 8.44
C THR A 640 10.73 -24.98 7.10
N SER A 641 11.43 -25.53 6.10
CA SER A 641 11.38 -25.10 4.69
C SER A 641 10.41 -25.92 3.83
N GLU A 642 9.81 -26.97 4.40
CA GLU A 642 8.89 -27.87 3.71
C GLU A 642 7.43 -27.56 4.05
N PHE A 643 6.51 -27.88 3.13
CA PHE A 643 5.06 -27.74 3.34
C PHE A 643 4.50 -28.95 4.07
N SER A 644 3.64 -28.72 5.06
CA SER A 644 2.91 -29.76 5.78
C SER A 644 1.90 -29.15 6.75
N ALA A 645 1.02 -29.99 7.30
CA ALA A 645 0.11 -29.59 8.38
C ALA A 645 0.82 -28.97 9.61
N LEU A 646 2.09 -29.32 9.85
CA LEU A 646 2.89 -28.79 10.96
C LEU A 646 3.72 -27.56 10.54
N SER A 647 3.98 -27.38 9.25
CA SER A 647 4.77 -26.28 8.73
C SER A 647 4.07 -24.94 8.89
N TRP A 648 4.79 -23.87 9.21
CA TRP A 648 4.23 -22.52 9.18
C TRP A 648 4.26 -21.92 7.76
N LEU A 649 4.80 -22.59 6.74
CA LEU A 649 4.68 -22.13 5.35
C LEU A 649 3.27 -22.33 4.78
N GLY A 650 2.53 -23.29 5.33
CA GLY A 650 1.28 -23.80 4.79
C GLY A 650 1.31 -25.32 4.62
N ASP A 651 0.16 -25.88 4.26
CA ASP A 651 -0.02 -27.31 4.05
C ASP A 651 0.55 -27.75 2.71
N ILE A 652 0.50 -26.88 1.70
CA ILE A 652 0.96 -27.13 0.33
C ILE A 652 1.58 -25.87 -0.28
N PRO A 653 2.43 -25.99 -1.32
CA PRO A 653 2.87 -24.86 -2.12
C PRO A 653 1.75 -24.34 -3.04
N ALA A 654 1.77 -23.04 -3.32
CA ALA A 654 0.99 -22.47 -4.41
C ALA A 654 1.61 -22.81 -5.78
N GLU A 655 0.87 -22.55 -6.86
CA GLU A 655 1.42 -22.61 -8.22
C GLU A 655 2.66 -21.73 -8.34
N GLY A 656 3.78 -22.30 -8.79
CA GLY A 656 5.03 -21.57 -8.99
C GLY A 656 5.69 -21.07 -7.70
N GLU A 657 5.23 -21.49 -6.52
CA GLU A 657 5.87 -21.14 -5.25
C GLU A 657 7.17 -21.93 -5.05
N ILE A 658 8.25 -21.23 -4.68
CA ILE A 658 9.54 -21.85 -4.38
C ILE A 658 10.05 -21.43 -2.99
N THR A 659 10.82 -22.31 -2.34
CA THR A 659 11.40 -22.05 -1.01
C THR A 659 12.86 -22.50 -0.94
N GLY A 660 13.64 -21.92 -0.01
CA GLY A 660 14.98 -22.40 0.32
C GLY A 660 16.05 -22.14 -0.77
N PHE A 661 16.26 -20.88 -1.12
CA PHE A 661 17.25 -20.47 -2.13
C PHE A 661 17.97 -19.18 -1.70
N ASP A 662 19.02 -18.78 -2.43
CA ASP A 662 19.65 -17.47 -2.26
C ASP A 662 19.20 -16.54 -3.40
N PRO A 663 18.55 -15.40 -3.12
CA PRO A 663 18.10 -14.47 -4.15
C PRO A 663 19.23 -13.75 -4.89
N LEU A 664 20.48 -13.77 -4.39
CA LEU A 664 21.64 -13.10 -4.98
C LEU A 664 21.40 -11.60 -5.20
N TRP A 665 21.22 -10.85 -4.11
CA TRP A 665 21.03 -9.40 -4.15
C TRP A 665 22.27 -8.63 -4.61
N GLN A 666 22.06 -7.48 -5.24
CA GLN A 666 23.16 -6.57 -5.58
C GLN A 666 23.86 -5.99 -4.32
N ASP A 667 23.09 -5.63 -3.29
CA ASP A 667 23.62 -5.17 -2.00
C ASP A 667 22.61 -5.46 -0.88
N ASP A 668 22.81 -6.52 -0.10
CA ASP A 668 21.98 -6.83 1.08
C ASP A 668 22.47 -6.08 2.32
N ARG A 669 21.67 -5.11 2.78
CA ARG A 669 21.92 -4.34 4.00
C ARG A 669 20.91 -4.57 5.10
N SER A 670 20.07 -5.58 4.94
CA SER A 670 19.13 -6.02 5.98
C SER A 670 19.86 -6.82 7.07
N HIS A 671 19.11 -7.31 8.07
CA HIS A 671 19.61 -8.25 9.09
C HIS A 671 20.26 -9.52 8.51
N SER A 672 19.88 -9.96 7.30
CA SER A 672 20.50 -11.12 6.66
C SER A 672 21.83 -10.80 5.97
N GLY A 673 22.13 -9.52 5.77
CA GLY A 673 23.30 -9.02 5.07
C GLY A 673 24.23 -8.22 5.97
N THR A 674 24.55 -6.98 5.56
CA THR A 674 25.48 -6.10 6.30
C THR A 674 24.86 -5.38 7.48
N ASP A 675 23.54 -5.46 7.67
CA ASP A 675 22.81 -4.91 8.81
C ASP A 675 22.95 -3.39 9.00
N THR A 676 22.93 -2.63 7.89
CA THR A 676 23.12 -1.18 7.87
C THR A 676 21.95 -0.38 7.29
N GLY A 677 20.95 -1.06 6.72
CA GLY A 677 19.81 -0.44 6.03
C GLY A 677 20.17 0.17 4.68
N GLY A 678 19.14 0.46 3.87
CA GLY A 678 19.28 1.09 2.56
C GLY A 678 19.90 0.19 1.49
N GLY A 679 19.60 -1.12 1.55
CA GLY A 679 20.11 -2.10 0.58
C GLY A 679 19.53 -1.94 -0.83
N ASN A 680 20.24 -2.49 -1.80
CA ASN A 680 19.78 -2.62 -3.18
C ASN A 680 19.35 -4.06 -3.44
N TYR A 681 18.04 -4.27 -3.35
CA TYR A 681 17.38 -5.58 -3.49
C TYR A 681 17.01 -5.92 -4.93
N THR A 682 17.80 -5.45 -5.89
CA THR A 682 17.74 -5.92 -7.28
C THR A 682 18.41 -7.30 -7.35
N PRO A 683 17.73 -8.35 -7.87
CA PRO A 683 18.39 -9.63 -8.12
C PRO A 683 19.52 -9.49 -9.14
N LEU A 684 20.65 -10.13 -8.89
CA LEU A 684 21.77 -10.21 -9.84
C LEU A 684 21.42 -11.11 -11.04
N PRO A 685 22.05 -10.90 -12.21
CA PRO A 685 21.92 -11.81 -13.34
C PRO A 685 22.22 -13.27 -12.94
N GLY A 686 21.36 -14.21 -13.34
CA GLY A 686 21.48 -15.62 -12.97
C GLY A 686 20.89 -15.97 -11.60
N SER A 687 20.25 -15.02 -10.91
CA SER A 687 19.47 -15.28 -9.71
C SER A 687 18.40 -16.37 -9.95
N PRO A 688 18.20 -17.29 -8.99
CA PRO A 688 17.15 -18.31 -9.05
C PRO A 688 15.74 -17.75 -8.73
N VAL A 689 15.62 -16.44 -8.50
CA VAL A 689 14.32 -15.78 -8.28
C VAL A 689 13.37 -16.09 -9.46
N PRO A 690 12.10 -16.46 -9.21
CA PRO A 690 11.15 -16.73 -10.28
C PRO A 690 10.88 -15.49 -11.14
N LYS A 691 10.47 -15.74 -12.38
CA LYS A 691 10.03 -14.69 -13.31
C LYS A 691 8.51 -14.56 -13.27
N VAL A 692 8.00 -13.36 -13.52
CA VAL A 692 6.56 -13.11 -13.69
C VAL A 692 6.05 -13.90 -14.92
N PRO A 693 5.04 -14.77 -14.81
CA PRO A 693 4.55 -15.55 -15.95
C PRO A 693 3.91 -14.71 -17.06
N LEU A 694 3.96 -15.22 -18.30
CA LEU A 694 3.35 -14.58 -19.47
C LEU A 694 1.87 -14.26 -19.22
N GLY A 695 1.47 -13.03 -19.54
CA GLY A 695 0.10 -12.54 -19.39
C GLY A 695 -0.36 -12.26 -17.95
N GLN A 696 0.44 -12.63 -16.94
CA GLN A 696 0.02 -12.53 -15.54
C GLN A 696 0.54 -11.30 -14.78
N ALA A 697 1.38 -10.46 -15.41
CA ALA A 697 1.88 -9.24 -14.77
C ALA A 697 0.72 -8.36 -14.25
N ALA A 698 0.79 -7.96 -12.99
CA ALA A 698 -0.23 -7.12 -12.36
C ALA A 698 -0.10 -5.64 -12.75
N TYR A 699 1.11 -5.20 -13.08
CA TYR A 699 1.45 -3.80 -13.40
C TYR A 699 2.41 -3.73 -14.58
N ALA A 700 2.47 -2.56 -15.22
CA ALA A 700 3.32 -2.30 -16.38
C ALA A 700 4.76 -1.94 -15.99
N THR A 701 4.95 -1.35 -14.81
CA THR A 701 6.27 -0.96 -14.31
C THR A 701 6.45 -1.32 -12.83
N ASP A 702 7.69 -1.45 -12.40
CA ASP A 702 8.07 -1.69 -11.01
C ASP A 702 8.29 -0.40 -10.21
N LEU A 703 8.78 -0.55 -8.98
CA LEU A 703 9.03 0.51 -8.00
C LEU A 703 9.92 1.65 -8.53
N PHE A 704 10.87 1.33 -9.41
CA PHE A 704 11.80 2.30 -10.00
C PHE A 704 11.39 2.73 -11.41
N GLY A 705 10.22 2.29 -11.89
CA GLY A 705 9.70 2.62 -13.21
C GLY A 705 10.24 1.74 -14.34
N ASN A 706 10.94 0.64 -14.04
CA ASN A 706 11.37 -0.31 -15.07
C ASN A 706 10.16 -1.07 -15.60
N ALA A 707 10.13 -1.33 -16.91
CA ALA A 707 9.06 -2.10 -17.52
C ALA A 707 9.07 -3.57 -17.03
N ILE A 708 7.91 -4.05 -16.61
CA ILE A 708 7.71 -5.47 -16.26
C ILE A 708 7.44 -6.24 -17.55
N THR A 709 8.42 -7.01 -18.01
CA THR A 709 8.27 -7.88 -19.17
C THR A 709 7.99 -9.29 -18.71
N ALA A 710 6.72 -9.71 -18.80
CA ALA A 710 6.30 -11.05 -18.43
C ALA A 710 7.14 -12.12 -19.18
N GLY A 711 7.56 -13.15 -18.47
CA GLY A 711 8.49 -14.19 -18.92
C GLY A 711 9.97 -13.82 -18.80
N GLN A 712 10.31 -12.57 -18.48
CA GLN A 712 11.69 -12.07 -18.42
C GLN A 712 12.03 -11.40 -17.09
N SER A 713 11.15 -10.54 -16.59
CA SER A 713 11.26 -9.83 -15.33
C SER A 713 11.10 -10.74 -14.13
N TYR A 714 11.96 -10.58 -13.12
CA TYR A 714 11.84 -11.24 -11.83
C TYR A 714 10.58 -10.81 -11.07
N ILE A 715 10.11 -11.65 -10.14
CA ILE A 715 9.08 -11.28 -9.16
C ILE A 715 9.67 -10.37 -8.06
N GLY A 716 8.82 -9.78 -7.19
CA GLY A 716 9.22 -8.81 -6.16
C GLY A 716 8.97 -7.36 -6.56
N ALA A 717 9.45 -6.43 -5.74
CA ALA A 717 9.24 -4.98 -5.92
C ALA A 717 10.14 -4.36 -7.00
N VAL A 718 11.28 -5.00 -7.25
CA VAL A 718 12.24 -4.63 -8.30
C VAL A 718 12.36 -5.81 -9.25
N THR A 719 12.01 -5.60 -10.50
CA THR A 719 11.64 -6.68 -11.44
C THR A 719 12.53 -6.71 -12.68
N THR A 720 13.79 -6.27 -12.55
CA THR A 720 14.75 -6.18 -13.65
C THR A 720 14.81 -7.48 -14.48
N VAL A 721 15.15 -7.35 -15.75
CA VAL A 721 15.25 -8.50 -16.66
C VAL A 721 16.44 -9.37 -16.24
N GLY A 722 16.14 -10.63 -15.92
CA GLY A 722 17.10 -11.64 -15.49
C GLY A 722 17.71 -12.48 -16.58
#